data_AF-A0A4Q4Y9V4-F1
#
_entry.id   AF-A0A4Q4Y9V4-F1
#
_cell.length_a   1.000
_cell.length_b   1.000
_cell.length_c   1.000
_cell.angle_alpha   90.00
_cell.angle_beta   90.00
_cell.angle_gamma   90.00
#
_symmetry.space_group_name_H-M   'P 1'
#
loop_
_entity.id
_entity.type
_entity.pdbx_description
1 polymer ?
#
loop_
_entity_poly.entity_id
_entity_poly.type
_entity_poly.pdbx_seq_one_letter_code
_entity_poly.pdbx_strand_id
1 'polypeptide(L)'
;MPNIVVIGAGVSGLTSAYLLSKEKGNTVTVVAKHMPGDYDIEYASPWAGANDVNLAEQPLGAPDMARAEAPRNGSAGGRYPSTHRVYRREKDLEQLRRGGYSHDGLFMENPWYGSLFDDFRELSKDDLPEGMASGCEFGTVCINTALYLPWLLGKCRVNGVVFRRGQLKHVSEAATMSHTDASADIVINTTGLMASRLGGVMDQNLYPIRGQIVVVRNEAPYMLTKSGTDDSDDEVCYIMTRAAGGGTVLGGTYQQGQWESQPDPNIAMRIMRRAVEMMPELTDGKGVQGLDIIRHGVGLRPGRKGGVRIEKEKIGDTWVVHNYGHAGWGYQGSYGCAEGVVELVGEILNRPKLCHVSVPVCQWARQNLVADGYKMASHQRNVISWALNLALNVATGRNVNLSRLVAPCLFAIDAVLCAAIIWKVPYTEIDWNAYMEQVSQYVSGERDYTSIKGGTGPLVYPAAHVYIYTGLYYLTNKGEDIFLAQQLFGVLYMATLALVMACYRKAKVPPYVFPLLIASKRLHSIFVLRCFNDCFAVFFLWLAIFLFQRRAWTLGNVAYSLGLGIKMSLLLVLPAVGIILFLGRGFTGALKLAMVIVQIQFLIAYPFLGENAIGYLSRAFELSRQFLFKWTVNWRFVGEDVFLSRPFSITLLVMHVSVLVWFITNKWLKPTRKPLSAIIGPVLQLEPPLSPLEERQVASRVTPEFVTTTILSANAIGLLFARSLHYQFYSYVAWSTPYLLWRSGINPVFQYGLWALQEWAWNVYPSTPISSSVVVAVLSATVALIAARNENGAEPSAPDSGESKNAQKRPH
;
A
#
# COMPACT_ATOMS: atom_id res chain seq x y z
N MET A 1 -8.31 -42.45 -6.18
CA MET A 1 -8.59 -41.00 -5.99
C MET A 1 -9.50 -40.60 -7.14
N PRO A 2 -10.72 -40.11 -6.90
CA PRO A 2 -11.60 -39.68 -7.97
C PRO A 2 -10.95 -38.57 -8.82
N ASN A 3 -10.98 -38.76 -10.14
CA ASN A 3 -10.58 -37.78 -11.14
C ASN A 3 -11.79 -36.88 -11.45
N ILE A 4 -11.68 -35.61 -11.07
CA ILE A 4 -12.74 -34.62 -11.24
C ILE A 4 -12.29 -33.59 -12.28
N VAL A 5 -13.11 -33.38 -13.31
CA VAL A 5 -12.86 -32.35 -14.32
C VAL A 5 -13.88 -31.22 -14.16
N VAL A 6 -13.41 -30.02 -13.83
CA VAL A 6 -14.24 -28.81 -13.76
C VAL A 6 -14.17 -28.09 -15.10
N ILE A 7 -15.31 -27.92 -15.76
CA ILE A 7 -15.41 -27.17 -17.01
C ILE A 7 -15.77 -25.72 -16.69
N GLY A 8 -14.88 -24.79 -17.07
CA GLY A 8 -15.03 -23.36 -16.84
C GLY A 8 -14.15 -22.84 -15.71
N ALA A 9 -13.53 -21.68 -15.93
CA ALA A 9 -12.63 -21.03 -14.98
C ALA A 9 -13.13 -19.65 -14.51
N GLY A 10 -14.45 -19.44 -14.54
CA GLY A 10 -15.09 -18.31 -13.87
C GLY A 10 -15.21 -18.51 -12.37
N VAL A 11 -15.82 -17.55 -11.69
CA VAL A 11 -15.93 -17.58 -10.22
C VAL A 11 -16.58 -18.87 -9.70
N SER A 12 -17.62 -19.39 -10.35
CA SER A 12 -18.28 -20.65 -9.98
C SER A 12 -17.35 -21.85 -10.13
N GLY A 13 -16.64 -21.95 -11.26
CA GLY A 13 -15.69 -23.04 -11.54
C GLY A 13 -14.47 -23.02 -10.64
N LEU A 14 -13.85 -21.86 -10.47
CA LEU A 14 -12.67 -21.69 -9.61
C LEU A 14 -13.00 -21.96 -8.14
N THR A 15 -14.15 -21.48 -7.65
CA THR A 15 -14.55 -21.70 -6.25
C THR A 15 -14.91 -23.17 -6.02
N SER A 16 -15.61 -23.82 -6.96
CA SER A 16 -15.90 -25.26 -6.91
C SER A 16 -14.60 -26.08 -6.92
N ALA A 17 -13.67 -25.79 -7.84
CA ALA A 17 -12.38 -26.46 -7.93
C ALA A 17 -11.56 -26.28 -6.64
N TYR A 18 -11.56 -25.06 -6.08
CA TYR A 18 -10.86 -24.77 -4.84
C TYR A 18 -11.41 -25.60 -3.68
N LEU A 19 -12.73 -25.60 -3.46
CA LEU A 19 -13.32 -26.37 -2.36
C LEU A 19 -13.15 -27.87 -2.55
N LEU A 20 -13.35 -28.39 -3.77
CA LEU A 20 -13.11 -29.81 -4.08
C LEU A 20 -11.65 -30.22 -3.84
N SER A 21 -10.69 -29.34 -4.12
CA SER A 21 -9.25 -29.63 -3.93
C SER A 21 -8.78 -29.65 -2.47
N LYS A 22 -9.64 -29.25 -1.52
CA LYS A 22 -9.31 -29.35 -0.09
C LYS A 22 -9.32 -30.79 0.39
N GLU A 23 -10.18 -31.61 -0.19
CA GLU A 23 -10.19 -33.05 0.04
C GLU A 23 -9.01 -33.67 -0.70
N LYS A 24 -7.97 -34.07 0.04
CA LYS A 24 -6.70 -34.55 -0.54
C LYS A 24 -6.86 -35.82 -1.36
N GLY A 25 -7.95 -36.56 -1.17
CA GLY A 25 -8.30 -37.70 -2.00
C GLY A 25 -8.81 -37.34 -3.40
N ASN A 26 -9.10 -36.07 -3.71
CA ASN A 26 -9.58 -35.62 -5.02
C ASN A 26 -8.43 -35.22 -5.95
N THR A 27 -8.47 -35.72 -7.18
CA THR A 27 -7.62 -35.23 -8.28
C THR A 27 -8.44 -34.28 -9.14
N VAL A 28 -8.09 -32.99 -9.19
CA VAL A 28 -8.92 -31.98 -9.87
C VAL A 28 -8.18 -31.38 -11.07
N THR A 29 -8.85 -31.36 -12.22
CA THR A 29 -8.41 -30.64 -13.43
C THR A 29 -9.45 -29.57 -13.79
N VAL A 30 -9.03 -28.34 -14.02
CA VAL A 30 -9.89 -27.28 -14.56
C VAL A 30 -9.61 -27.14 -16.06
N VAL A 31 -10.64 -27.31 -16.88
CA VAL A 31 -10.57 -27.14 -18.33
C VAL A 31 -11.46 -25.97 -18.73
N ALA A 32 -10.90 -24.96 -19.39
CA ALA A 32 -11.69 -23.79 -19.78
C ALA A 32 -11.19 -23.13 -21.06
N LYS A 33 -12.14 -22.61 -21.84
CA LYS A 33 -11.86 -21.78 -23.02
C LYS A 33 -11.20 -20.46 -22.61
N HIS A 34 -11.76 -19.80 -21.59
CA HIS A 34 -11.28 -18.54 -21.02
C HIS A 34 -10.78 -18.74 -19.59
N MET A 35 -9.71 -18.04 -19.21
CA MET A 35 -9.03 -18.12 -17.91
C MET A 35 -8.94 -16.73 -17.26
N PRO A 36 -8.66 -16.65 -15.94
CA PRO A 36 -8.35 -15.38 -15.28
C PRO A 36 -7.26 -14.60 -16.03
N GLY A 37 -7.57 -13.36 -16.44
CA GLY A 37 -6.72 -12.52 -17.29
C GLY A 37 -7.38 -12.19 -18.64
N ASP A 38 -8.24 -13.07 -19.15
CA ASP A 38 -8.97 -12.83 -20.39
C ASP A 38 -10.18 -11.91 -20.18
N TYR A 39 -10.53 -11.15 -21.22
CA TYR A 39 -11.79 -10.43 -21.34
C TYR A 39 -12.49 -10.89 -22.61
N ASP A 40 -13.68 -11.47 -22.47
CA ASP A 40 -14.47 -11.96 -23.60
C ASP A 40 -15.95 -11.98 -23.22
N ILE A 41 -16.84 -11.80 -24.20
CA ILE A 41 -18.29 -11.76 -23.97
C ILE A 41 -18.86 -13.10 -23.49
N GLU A 42 -18.23 -14.22 -23.87
CA GLU A 42 -18.59 -15.56 -23.37
C GLU A 42 -18.13 -15.80 -21.92
N TYR A 43 -17.35 -14.88 -21.35
CA TYR A 43 -16.74 -15.01 -20.03
C TYR A 43 -17.20 -13.89 -19.08
N ALA A 44 -18.27 -14.15 -18.31
CA ALA A 44 -18.93 -13.13 -17.49
C ALA A 44 -18.09 -12.59 -16.31
N SER A 45 -17.23 -13.42 -15.72
CA SER A 45 -16.60 -13.12 -14.41
C SER A 45 -15.74 -11.83 -14.39
N PRO A 46 -14.87 -11.54 -15.37
CA PRO A 46 -14.05 -10.33 -15.38
C PRO A 46 -14.85 -9.01 -15.44
N TRP A 47 -16.05 -9.06 -16.03
CA TRP A 47 -16.93 -7.89 -16.22
C TRP A 47 -17.69 -7.48 -14.97
N ALA A 48 -17.85 -8.38 -13.99
CA ALA A 48 -18.61 -8.10 -12.78
C ALA A 48 -18.00 -6.96 -11.96
N GLY A 49 -18.82 -6.27 -11.16
CA GLY A 49 -18.37 -5.17 -10.29
C GLY A 49 -17.14 -5.50 -9.45
N ALA A 50 -17.18 -6.41 -8.47
CA ALA A 50 -18.33 -7.08 -7.86
C ALA A 50 -18.40 -6.70 -6.38
N ASN A 51 -19.55 -6.83 -5.74
CA ASN A 51 -19.73 -6.60 -4.30
C ASN A 51 -20.50 -7.79 -3.68
N ASP A 52 -20.64 -7.78 -2.36
CA ASP A 52 -21.48 -8.73 -1.64
C ASP A 52 -22.74 -8.01 -1.13
N VAL A 53 -23.81 -8.04 -1.94
CA VAL A 53 -25.10 -7.42 -1.63
C VAL A 53 -26.22 -8.43 -1.83
N ASN A 54 -27.01 -8.71 -0.80
CA ASN A 54 -28.00 -9.79 -0.86
C ASN A 54 -29.16 -9.43 -1.81
N LEU A 55 -29.23 -10.11 -2.96
CA LEU A 55 -30.30 -9.93 -3.96
C LEU A 55 -31.48 -10.90 -3.76
N ALA A 56 -31.36 -11.83 -2.82
CA ALA A 56 -32.38 -12.85 -2.57
C ALA A 56 -33.48 -12.32 -1.67
N GLU A 57 -34.72 -12.72 -1.94
CA GLU A 57 -35.87 -12.33 -1.11
C GLU A 57 -35.88 -13.00 0.27
N GLN A 58 -35.19 -14.13 0.38
CA GLN A 58 -35.08 -14.90 1.61
C GLN A 58 -33.64 -15.37 1.82
N PRO A 59 -33.24 -15.72 3.06
CA PRO A 59 -31.90 -16.23 3.33
C PRO A 59 -31.63 -17.51 2.54
N LEU A 60 -30.71 -17.48 1.57
CA LEU A 60 -30.25 -18.66 0.83
C LEU A 60 -29.11 -19.41 1.54
N GLY A 61 -28.90 -19.13 2.83
CA GLY A 61 -27.79 -19.60 3.65
C GLY A 61 -26.96 -18.46 4.24
N ALA A 62 -25.85 -18.79 4.92
CA ALA A 62 -24.92 -17.79 5.43
C ALA A 62 -24.27 -17.03 4.25
N PRO A 63 -24.27 -15.68 4.25
CA PRO A 63 -23.63 -14.90 3.19
C PRO A 63 -22.15 -15.26 3.07
N ASP A 64 -21.55 -15.14 1.87
CA ASP A 64 -20.15 -15.52 1.63
C ASP A 64 -19.20 -14.80 2.61
N MET A 65 -19.53 -13.56 3.01
CA MET A 65 -18.88 -12.77 4.06
C MET A 65 -18.90 -13.38 5.48
N ALA A 66 -19.91 -14.17 5.81
CA ALA A 66 -20.04 -14.79 7.13
C ALA A 66 -19.18 -16.06 7.28
N ARG A 67 -18.64 -16.62 6.20
CA ARG A 67 -17.97 -17.92 6.19
C ARG A 67 -16.50 -17.78 6.59
N ALA A 68 -16.03 -18.64 7.50
CA ALA A 68 -14.77 -18.55 8.24
C ALA A 68 -13.48 -18.45 7.39
N GLU A 69 -13.57 -18.72 6.09
CA GLU A 69 -12.44 -18.72 5.17
C GLU A 69 -12.49 -17.58 4.13
N ALA A 70 -13.59 -16.81 4.10
CA ALA A 70 -13.62 -15.51 3.45
C ALA A 70 -13.06 -14.51 4.48
N PRO A 71 -11.84 -13.97 4.29
CA PRO A 71 -11.20 -13.18 5.33
C PRO A 71 -12.00 -11.88 5.58
N ARG A 72 -12.75 -11.85 6.69
CA ARG A 72 -13.47 -10.66 7.18
C ARG A 72 -12.52 -9.47 7.44
N ASN A 73 -11.23 -9.74 7.61
CA ASN A 73 -10.22 -8.77 8.07
C ASN A 73 -8.96 -8.69 7.17
N GLY A 74 -9.01 -8.99 5.87
CA GLY A 74 -7.79 -8.97 5.06
C GLY A 74 -7.95 -8.77 3.57
N SER A 75 -7.05 -7.97 3.01
CA SER A 75 -6.75 -7.71 1.60
C SER A 75 -6.40 -8.96 0.75
N ALA A 76 -6.68 -10.16 1.23
CA ALA A 76 -6.40 -11.39 0.51
C ALA A 76 -7.40 -11.55 -0.65
N GLY A 77 -6.88 -11.77 -1.85
CA GLY A 77 -7.68 -11.94 -3.06
C GLY A 77 -8.36 -10.67 -3.58
N GLY A 78 -7.99 -9.48 -3.12
CA GLY A 78 -8.58 -8.23 -3.64
C GLY A 78 -10.02 -7.97 -3.15
N ARG A 79 -10.40 -8.49 -1.98
CA ARG A 79 -11.60 -8.06 -1.25
C ARG A 79 -11.26 -6.86 -0.36
N TYR A 80 -12.10 -5.83 -0.36
CA TYR A 80 -11.90 -4.60 0.41
C TYR A 80 -13.18 -4.25 1.18
N PRO A 81 -13.12 -4.08 2.51
CA PRO A 81 -14.24 -3.59 3.29
C PRO A 81 -14.68 -2.20 2.80
N SER A 82 -15.97 -2.02 2.56
CA SER A 82 -16.54 -0.76 2.13
C SER A 82 -17.97 -0.63 2.64
N THR A 83 -18.37 0.58 3.00
CA THR A 83 -19.75 0.91 3.33
C THR A 83 -20.59 0.87 2.05
N HIS A 84 -21.76 0.26 2.10
CA HIS A 84 -22.73 0.27 1.00
C HIS A 84 -23.99 1.02 1.43
N ARG A 85 -24.42 1.97 0.60
CA ARG A 85 -25.71 2.65 0.72
C ARG A 85 -26.68 2.18 -0.34
N VAL A 86 -27.84 1.72 0.10
CA VAL A 86 -28.95 1.33 -0.77
C VAL A 86 -30.03 2.40 -0.67
N TYR A 87 -30.46 2.96 -1.80
CA TYR A 87 -31.52 3.96 -1.84
C TYR A 87 -32.75 3.45 -2.57
N ARG A 88 -33.91 3.72 -1.97
CA ARG A 88 -35.25 3.38 -2.48
C ARG A 88 -35.94 4.66 -2.93
N ARG A 89 -36.25 4.77 -4.22
CA ARG A 89 -36.96 5.93 -4.78
C ARG A 89 -38.43 5.91 -4.38
N GLU A 90 -39.01 7.09 -4.19
CA GLU A 90 -40.45 7.25 -3.95
C GLU A 90 -41.28 6.61 -5.07
N LYS A 91 -40.89 6.86 -6.33
CA LYS A 91 -41.56 6.34 -7.52
C LYS A 91 -41.58 4.80 -7.62
N ASP A 92 -40.64 4.13 -6.95
CA ASP A 92 -40.45 2.68 -7.10
C ASP A 92 -41.09 1.90 -5.93
N LEU A 93 -41.45 2.57 -4.83
CA LEU A 93 -41.94 1.91 -3.60
C LEU A 93 -43.17 1.05 -3.83
N GLU A 94 -44.16 1.55 -4.58
CA GLU A 94 -45.39 0.80 -4.85
C GLU A 94 -45.08 -0.50 -5.60
N GLN A 95 -44.12 -0.46 -6.52
CA GLN A 95 -43.72 -1.64 -7.29
C GLN A 95 -42.86 -2.60 -6.46
N LEU A 96 -41.92 -2.09 -5.66
CA LEU A 96 -41.13 -2.89 -4.72
C LEU A 96 -42.02 -3.64 -3.72
N ARG A 97 -43.14 -3.03 -3.27
CA ARG A 97 -44.13 -3.67 -2.39
C ARG A 97 -44.97 -4.74 -3.08
N ARG A 98 -45.21 -4.59 -4.38
CA ARG A 98 -45.91 -5.60 -5.21
C ARG A 98 -45.02 -6.80 -5.54
N GLY A 99 -43.70 -6.60 -5.57
CA GLY A 99 -42.72 -7.61 -5.95
C GLY A 99 -42.68 -7.87 -7.47
N GLY A 100 -41.71 -8.67 -7.90
CA GLY A 100 -41.54 -9.11 -9.29
C GLY A 100 -40.32 -8.55 -10.03
N TYR A 101 -39.41 -7.82 -9.36
CA TYR A 101 -38.11 -7.44 -9.91
C TYR A 101 -37.00 -8.41 -9.53
N SER A 102 -36.01 -8.52 -10.41
CA SER A 102 -34.79 -9.32 -10.22
C SER A 102 -33.88 -8.86 -9.07
N HIS A 103 -34.22 -7.75 -8.38
CA HIS A 103 -33.44 -7.13 -7.32
C HIS A 103 -34.26 -6.81 -6.06
N ASP A 104 -35.52 -7.27 -5.96
CA ASP A 104 -36.42 -6.90 -4.85
C ASP A 104 -35.84 -7.20 -3.47
N GLY A 105 -35.09 -8.30 -3.34
CA GLY A 105 -34.41 -8.67 -2.11
C GLY A 105 -33.51 -7.56 -1.56
N LEU A 106 -32.83 -6.80 -2.42
CA LEU A 106 -31.93 -5.71 -2.03
C LEU A 106 -32.67 -4.45 -1.58
N PHE A 107 -33.90 -4.23 -2.05
CA PHE A 107 -34.63 -2.98 -1.82
C PHE A 107 -35.80 -3.16 -0.86
N MET A 108 -35.91 -4.29 -0.15
CA MET A 108 -36.91 -4.48 0.90
C MET A 108 -36.84 -3.35 1.93
N GLU A 109 -37.99 -2.84 2.36
CA GLU A 109 -38.07 -1.86 3.46
C GLU A 109 -37.58 -2.46 4.78
N ASN A 110 -37.83 -3.75 5.01
CA ASN A 110 -37.34 -4.51 6.17
C ASN A 110 -36.48 -5.69 5.69
N PRO A 111 -35.22 -5.45 5.30
CA PRO A 111 -34.41 -6.49 4.70
C PRO A 111 -33.96 -7.52 5.73
N TRP A 112 -34.18 -8.81 5.45
CA TRP A 112 -33.68 -9.91 6.28
C TRP A 112 -32.16 -9.88 6.44
N TYR A 113 -31.45 -9.34 5.45
CA TYR A 113 -30.00 -9.22 5.51
C TYR A 113 -29.52 -8.15 6.48
N GLY A 114 -30.41 -7.26 6.99
CA GLY A 114 -30.04 -6.28 7.99
C GLY A 114 -29.49 -6.92 9.27
N SER A 115 -29.97 -8.10 9.64
CA SER A 115 -29.44 -8.86 10.78
C SER A 115 -28.09 -9.55 10.53
N LEU A 116 -27.59 -9.53 9.29
CA LEU A 116 -26.28 -10.11 8.94
C LEU A 116 -25.12 -9.15 9.18
N PHE A 117 -25.39 -7.84 9.27
CA PHE A 117 -24.37 -6.80 9.37
C PHE A 117 -24.50 -6.06 10.71
N ASP A 118 -23.49 -6.18 11.57
CA ASP A 118 -23.48 -5.58 12.90
C ASP A 118 -23.62 -4.04 12.86
N ASP A 119 -23.27 -3.42 11.74
CA ASP A 119 -23.31 -1.98 11.49
C ASP A 119 -24.47 -1.54 10.58
N PHE A 120 -25.45 -2.41 10.35
CA PHE A 120 -26.65 -2.07 9.59
C PHE A 120 -27.44 -0.95 10.27
N ARG A 121 -27.84 0.05 9.48
CA ARG A 121 -28.79 1.10 9.90
C ARG A 121 -29.63 1.59 8.73
N GLU A 122 -30.85 2.03 9.01
CA GLU A 122 -31.60 2.86 8.07
C GLU A 122 -31.05 4.29 8.08
N LEU A 123 -31.11 4.97 6.93
CA LEU A 123 -30.68 6.35 6.75
C LEU A 123 -31.75 7.31 7.26
N SER A 124 -31.31 8.41 7.88
CA SER A 124 -32.21 9.48 8.30
C SER A 124 -32.69 10.28 7.09
N LYS A 125 -33.80 11.03 7.22
CA LYS A 125 -34.30 11.89 6.13
C LYS A 125 -33.27 12.91 5.65
N ASP A 126 -32.41 13.40 6.55
CA ASP A 126 -31.36 14.37 6.24
C ASP A 126 -30.19 13.74 5.46
N ASP A 127 -30.04 12.41 5.53
CA ASP A 127 -29.03 11.65 4.78
C ASP A 127 -29.51 11.19 3.39
N LEU A 128 -30.78 11.41 3.05
CA LEU A 128 -31.37 10.94 1.80
C LEU A 128 -31.19 11.98 0.67
N PRO A 129 -30.66 11.57 -0.50
CA PRO A 129 -30.72 12.40 -1.70
C PRO A 129 -32.16 12.74 -2.09
N GLU A 130 -32.33 13.85 -2.80
CA GLU A 130 -33.64 14.27 -3.30
C GLU A 130 -34.31 13.16 -4.14
N GLY A 131 -35.60 12.92 -3.89
CA GLY A 131 -36.39 11.88 -4.55
C GLY A 131 -36.24 10.46 -3.99
N MET A 132 -35.48 10.25 -2.91
CA MET A 132 -35.44 8.98 -2.19
C MET A 132 -36.45 8.98 -1.03
N ALA A 133 -37.22 7.89 -0.93
CA ALA A 133 -38.19 7.70 0.14
C ALA A 133 -37.54 7.09 1.39
N SER A 134 -36.58 6.20 1.20
CA SER A 134 -35.81 5.57 2.28
C SER A 134 -34.50 5.00 1.76
N GLY A 135 -33.65 4.53 2.66
CA GLY A 135 -32.41 3.84 2.31
C GLY A 135 -31.72 3.28 3.53
N CYS A 136 -30.81 2.34 3.33
CA CYS A 136 -30.03 1.73 4.40
C CYS A 136 -28.54 1.77 4.11
N GLU A 137 -27.75 1.65 5.17
CA GLU A 137 -26.30 1.64 5.16
C GLU A 137 -25.78 0.45 5.97
N PHE A 138 -24.80 -0.28 5.44
CA PHE A 138 -24.13 -1.38 6.13
C PHE A 138 -22.73 -1.62 5.57
N GLY A 139 -21.86 -2.24 6.37
CA GLY A 139 -20.52 -2.61 5.98
C GLY A 139 -20.52 -3.91 5.17
N THR A 140 -19.99 -3.87 3.95
CA THR A 140 -19.80 -5.06 3.11
C THR A 140 -18.44 -5.04 2.41
N VAL A 141 -18.24 -5.80 1.32
CA VAL A 141 -17.00 -5.85 0.55
C VAL A 141 -17.20 -5.50 -0.92
N CYS A 142 -16.22 -4.81 -1.47
CA CYS A 142 -15.98 -4.74 -2.91
C CYS A 142 -14.85 -5.69 -3.30
N ILE A 143 -15.04 -6.45 -4.37
CA ILE A 143 -14.12 -7.43 -4.92
C ILE A 143 -13.50 -6.88 -6.20
N ASN A 144 -12.18 -6.74 -6.21
CA ASN A 144 -11.43 -6.53 -7.43
C ASN A 144 -11.33 -7.84 -8.21
N THR A 145 -12.21 -8.04 -9.19
CA THR A 145 -12.30 -9.28 -9.98
C THR A 145 -10.99 -9.64 -10.69
N ALA A 146 -10.21 -8.63 -11.11
CA ALA A 146 -8.92 -8.81 -11.79
C ALA A 146 -7.82 -9.34 -10.86
N LEU A 147 -7.99 -9.23 -9.54
CA LEU A 147 -7.09 -9.83 -8.55
C LEU A 147 -7.69 -11.11 -7.95
N TYR A 148 -9.00 -11.14 -7.74
CA TYR A 148 -9.69 -12.24 -7.09
C TYR A 148 -9.69 -13.53 -7.91
N LEU A 149 -9.93 -13.44 -9.23
CA LEU A 149 -9.92 -14.61 -10.10
C LEU A 149 -8.53 -15.26 -10.18
N PRO A 150 -7.42 -14.51 -10.43
CA PRO A 150 -6.08 -15.08 -10.35
C PRO A 150 -5.71 -15.60 -8.96
N TRP A 151 -6.20 -14.96 -7.89
CA TRP A 151 -5.99 -15.43 -6.53
C TRP A 151 -6.66 -16.78 -6.27
N LEU A 152 -7.91 -16.98 -6.69
CA LEU A 152 -8.60 -18.27 -6.59
C LEU A 152 -7.86 -19.34 -7.40
N LEU A 153 -7.43 -19.02 -8.62
CA LEU A 153 -6.58 -19.91 -9.42
C LEU A 153 -5.31 -20.29 -8.67
N GLY A 154 -4.63 -19.32 -8.06
CA GLY A 154 -3.44 -19.56 -7.23
C GLY A 154 -3.74 -20.49 -6.03
N LYS A 155 -4.88 -20.32 -5.37
CA LYS A 155 -5.34 -21.23 -4.30
C LYS A 155 -5.57 -22.65 -4.80
N CYS A 156 -6.18 -22.82 -5.96
CA CYS A 156 -6.31 -24.11 -6.62
C CYS A 156 -4.94 -24.73 -6.92
N ARG A 157 -4.00 -23.96 -7.47
CA ARG A 157 -2.64 -24.44 -7.79
C ARG A 157 -1.88 -24.92 -6.55
N VAL A 158 -2.00 -24.20 -5.42
CA VAL A 158 -1.41 -24.61 -4.13
C VAL A 158 -1.97 -25.96 -3.67
N ASN A 159 -3.23 -26.26 -3.97
CA ASN A 159 -3.85 -27.54 -3.65
C ASN A 159 -3.60 -28.64 -4.71
N GLY A 160 -2.77 -28.37 -5.73
CA GLY A 160 -2.42 -29.36 -6.75
C GLY A 160 -3.38 -29.42 -7.95
N VAL A 161 -4.37 -28.53 -8.04
CA VAL A 161 -5.30 -28.47 -9.19
C VAL A 161 -4.54 -28.12 -10.46
N VAL A 162 -4.73 -28.88 -11.55
CA VAL A 162 -4.12 -28.60 -12.85
C VAL A 162 -5.08 -27.85 -13.77
N PHE A 163 -4.59 -26.86 -14.49
CA PHE A 163 -5.37 -26.04 -15.41
C PHE A 163 -4.99 -26.37 -16.85
N ARG A 164 -5.98 -26.55 -17.73
CA ARG A 164 -5.80 -26.76 -19.16
C ARG A 164 -6.71 -25.81 -19.94
N ARG A 165 -6.19 -25.18 -20.99
CA ARG A 165 -7.00 -24.48 -21.98
C ARG A 165 -7.71 -25.54 -22.82
N GLY A 166 -9.01 -25.39 -23.03
CA GLY A 166 -9.78 -26.33 -23.83
C GLY A 166 -11.17 -25.79 -24.14
N GLN A 167 -11.62 -26.01 -25.36
CA GLN A 167 -12.98 -25.69 -25.80
C GLN A 167 -13.69 -27.00 -26.11
N LEU A 168 -14.83 -27.20 -25.47
CA LEU A 168 -15.61 -28.43 -25.60
C LEU A 168 -16.84 -28.15 -26.45
N LYS A 169 -17.19 -29.08 -27.34
CA LYS A 169 -18.46 -29.04 -28.07
C LYS A 169 -19.55 -29.82 -27.35
N HIS A 170 -19.18 -30.86 -26.62
CA HIS A 170 -20.06 -31.68 -25.81
C HIS A 170 -19.50 -31.90 -24.39
N VAL A 171 -20.35 -31.99 -23.37
CA VAL A 171 -19.93 -32.16 -21.97
C VAL A 171 -19.14 -33.45 -21.72
N SER A 172 -19.45 -34.52 -22.47
CA SER A 172 -18.74 -35.81 -22.39
C SER A 172 -17.28 -35.73 -22.82
N GLU A 173 -16.87 -34.74 -23.63
CA GLU A 173 -15.46 -34.54 -24.00
C GLU A 173 -14.60 -34.28 -22.77
N ALA A 174 -15.17 -33.71 -21.69
CA ALA A 174 -14.45 -33.46 -20.45
C ALA A 174 -13.93 -34.74 -19.79
N ALA A 175 -14.56 -35.89 -20.05
CA ALA A 175 -14.17 -37.17 -19.46
C ALA A 175 -12.71 -37.52 -19.78
N THR A 176 -12.20 -37.20 -20.97
CA THR A 176 -10.84 -37.55 -21.37
C THR A 176 -9.82 -36.43 -21.12
N MET A 177 -10.22 -35.32 -20.49
CA MET A 177 -9.37 -34.13 -20.37
C MET A 177 -8.64 -34.00 -19.02
N SER A 178 -8.75 -35.01 -18.14
CA SER A 178 -8.00 -35.05 -16.88
C SER A 178 -6.49 -34.95 -17.11
N HIS A 179 -5.79 -34.27 -16.20
CA HIS A 179 -4.33 -34.19 -16.25
C HIS A 179 -3.59 -35.50 -15.95
N THR A 180 -4.31 -36.50 -15.42
CA THR A 180 -3.79 -37.84 -15.15
C THR A 180 -3.92 -38.78 -16.35
N ASP A 181 -4.46 -38.30 -17.47
CA ASP A 181 -4.79 -39.04 -18.70
C ASP A 181 -5.79 -40.20 -18.49
N ALA A 182 -6.24 -40.44 -17.26
CA ALA A 182 -7.35 -41.30 -16.91
C ALA A 182 -8.69 -40.58 -17.15
N SER A 183 -9.75 -41.35 -17.40
CA SER A 183 -11.09 -40.81 -17.53
C SER A 183 -11.55 -40.11 -16.25
N ALA A 184 -12.30 -39.03 -16.38
CA ALA A 184 -12.94 -38.35 -15.27
C ALA A 184 -14.07 -39.21 -14.72
N ASP A 185 -14.06 -39.42 -13.41
CA ASP A 185 -15.15 -40.07 -12.69
C ASP A 185 -16.35 -39.12 -12.58
N ILE A 186 -16.08 -37.82 -12.42
CA ILE A 186 -17.08 -36.78 -12.26
C ILE A 186 -16.67 -35.52 -13.03
N VAL A 187 -17.63 -34.92 -13.73
CA VAL A 187 -17.49 -33.65 -14.43
C VAL A 187 -18.30 -32.58 -13.71
N ILE A 188 -17.69 -31.44 -13.40
CA ILE A 188 -18.38 -30.28 -12.83
C ILE A 188 -18.60 -29.26 -13.94
N ASN A 189 -19.85 -29.07 -14.35
CA ASN A 189 -20.19 -28.11 -15.40
C ASN A 189 -20.45 -26.72 -14.81
N THR A 190 -19.50 -25.81 -14.99
CA THR A 190 -19.60 -24.40 -14.56
C THR A 190 -19.52 -23.42 -15.74
N THR A 191 -20.02 -23.82 -16.91
CA THR A 191 -19.92 -23.07 -18.17
C THR A 191 -20.81 -21.83 -18.28
N GLY A 192 -21.55 -21.49 -17.22
CA GLY A 192 -22.34 -20.26 -17.16
C GLY A 192 -23.38 -20.20 -18.28
N LEU A 193 -23.35 -19.14 -19.07
CA LEU A 193 -24.28 -18.93 -20.18
C LEU A 193 -24.06 -19.96 -21.30
N MET A 194 -22.84 -20.48 -21.45
CA MET A 194 -22.53 -21.43 -22.53
C MET A 194 -23.11 -22.83 -22.30
N ALA A 195 -23.65 -23.13 -21.12
CA ALA A 195 -24.43 -24.35 -20.91
C ALA A 195 -25.70 -24.41 -21.81
N SER A 196 -26.13 -23.29 -22.39
CA SER A 196 -27.21 -23.24 -23.38
C SER A 196 -26.80 -23.78 -24.76
N ARG A 197 -25.50 -23.88 -25.02
CA ARG A 197 -24.91 -24.31 -26.32
C ARG A 197 -23.98 -25.52 -26.19
N LEU A 198 -23.67 -25.97 -24.98
CA LEU A 198 -22.83 -27.13 -24.73
C LEU A 198 -23.64 -28.42 -25.00
N GLY A 199 -23.18 -29.24 -25.93
CA GLY A 199 -23.80 -30.53 -26.26
C GLY A 199 -23.94 -31.41 -25.01
N GLY A 200 -25.06 -32.12 -24.91
CA GLY A 200 -25.41 -32.93 -23.74
C GLY A 200 -26.02 -32.13 -22.59
N VAL A 201 -26.01 -30.79 -22.65
CA VAL A 201 -26.65 -29.93 -21.65
C VAL A 201 -27.74 -29.07 -22.29
N MET A 202 -27.38 -28.21 -23.25
CA MET A 202 -28.30 -27.40 -24.07
C MET A 202 -29.48 -26.77 -23.30
N ASP A 203 -29.23 -26.20 -22.12
CA ASP A 203 -30.30 -25.72 -21.23
C ASP A 203 -31.00 -24.48 -21.83
N GLN A 204 -32.23 -24.67 -22.31
CA GLN A 204 -33.05 -23.64 -22.96
C GLN A 204 -33.61 -22.61 -21.98
N ASN A 205 -33.46 -22.81 -20.68
CA ASN A 205 -33.88 -21.84 -19.67
C ASN A 205 -32.87 -20.71 -19.49
N LEU A 206 -31.66 -20.83 -20.05
CA LEU A 206 -30.62 -19.81 -20.00
C LEU A 206 -30.87 -18.67 -20.98
N TYR A 207 -30.62 -17.45 -20.52
CA TYR A 207 -30.69 -16.23 -21.33
C TYR A 207 -29.63 -15.23 -20.84
N PRO A 208 -29.07 -14.39 -21.74
CA PRO A 208 -28.14 -13.35 -21.33
C PRO A 208 -28.89 -12.23 -20.63
N ILE A 209 -28.23 -11.58 -19.68
CA ILE A 209 -28.65 -10.27 -19.19
C ILE A 209 -27.47 -9.32 -19.37
N ARG A 210 -27.56 -8.46 -20.39
CA ARG A 210 -26.49 -7.54 -20.78
C ARG A 210 -26.30 -6.46 -19.71
N GLY A 211 -25.07 -6.34 -19.22
CA GLY A 211 -24.64 -5.32 -18.27
C GLY A 211 -23.49 -4.51 -18.82
N GLN A 212 -23.76 -3.24 -19.11
CA GLN A 212 -22.74 -2.26 -19.50
C GLN A 212 -22.25 -1.48 -18.27
N ILE A 213 -20.94 -1.23 -18.24
CA ILE A 213 -20.26 -0.47 -17.18
C ILE A 213 -19.25 0.53 -17.78
N VAL A 214 -18.92 1.54 -16.97
CA VAL A 214 -17.78 2.44 -17.20
C VAL A 214 -16.84 2.33 -16.00
N VAL A 215 -15.55 2.08 -16.23
CA VAL A 215 -14.54 1.99 -15.18
C VAL A 215 -13.74 3.29 -15.17
N VAL A 216 -13.63 3.94 -14.02
CA VAL A 216 -12.96 5.24 -13.83
C VAL A 216 -11.86 5.18 -12.76
N ARG A 217 -10.93 6.13 -12.78
CA ARG A 217 -9.86 6.27 -11.79
C ARG A 217 -10.32 6.97 -10.51
N ASN A 218 -11.39 7.76 -10.59
CA ASN A 218 -12.01 8.44 -9.45
C ASN A 218 -12.39 7.42 -8.36
N GLU A 219 -12.23 7.78 -7.09
CA GLU A 219 -12.58 6.91 -5.95
C GLU A 219 -13.91 7.35 -5.35
N ALA A 220 -14.84 6.41 -5.18
CA ALA A 220 -16.09 6.66 -4.50
C ALA A 220 -15.90 6.55 -2.99
N PRO A 221 -16.43 7.49 -2.16
CA PRO A 221 -16.33 7.41 -0.71
C PRO A 221 -17.05 6.18 -0.10
N TYR A 222 -18.08 5.68 -0.78
CA TYR A 222 -18.84 4.48 -0.39
C TYR A 222 -19.43 3.81 -1.64
N MET A 223 -19.86 2.56 -1.52
CA MET A 223 -20.63 1.89 -2.57
C MET A 223 -22.09 2.33 -2.53
N LEU A 224 -22.70 2.41 -3.70
CA LEU A 224 -24.06 2.91 -3.90
C LEU A 224 -24.85 1.92 -4.74
N THR A 225 -26.12 1.73 -4.44
CA THR A 225 -27.10 1.18 -5.38
C THR A 225 -28.46 1.85 -5.22
N LYS A 226 -29.16 2.10 -6.32
CA LYS A 226 -30.47 2.77 -6.37
C LYS A 226 -31.50 1.86 -7.03
N SER A 227 -32.75 1.89 -6.51
CA SER A 227 -33.85 1.00 -6.93
C SER A 227 -34.23 1.08 -8.40
N GLY A 228 -34.02 2.23 -9.03
CA GLY A 228 -34.43 2.47 -10.42
C GLY A 228 -33.86 3.77 -10.99
N THR A 229 -34.14 4.01 -12.27
CA THR A 229 -33.74 5.22 -13.02
C THR A 229 -34.91 5.79 -13.80
N ASP A 230 -34.81 7.05 -14.22
CA ASP A 230 -35.81 7.69 -15.09
C ASP A 230 -35.42 7.57 -16.58
N ASP A 231 -34.37 6.80 -16.91
CA ASP A 231 -33.86 6.64 -18.27
C ASP A 231 -34.56 5.51 -19.04
N SER A 232 -34.67 4.33 -18.42
CA SER A 232 -35.33 3.13 -18.97
C SER A 232 -35.44 2.06 -17.87
N ASP A 233 -36.42 1.15 -17.99
CA ASP A 233 -36.63 0.03 -17.06
C ASP A 233 -35.44 -0.96 -17.00
N ASP A 234 -34.63 -1.01 -18.05
CA ASP A 234 -33.44 -1.85 -18.16
C ASP A 234 -32.12 -1.10 -17.84
N GLU A 235 -32.21 0.14 -17.36
CA GLU A 235 -31.09 0.95 -16.90
C GLU A 235 -31.09 1.13 -15.38
N VAL A 236 -29.96 0.80 -14.75
CA VAL A 236 -29.78 0.80 -13.29
C VAL A 236 -28.68 1.78 -12.88
N CYS A 237 -28.55 2.03 -11.57
CA CYS A 237 -27.49 2.88 -11.02
C CYS A 237 -26.81 2.21 -9.82
N TYR A 238 -25.52 1.93 -9.97
CA TYR A 238 -24.65 1.45 -8.90
C TYR A 238 -23.22 1.95 -9.08
N ILE A 239 -22.52 2.15 -7.97
CA ILE A 239 -21.13 2.62 -7.93
C ILE A 239 -20.37 1.78 -6.91
N MET A 240 -19.19 1.28 -7.29
CA MET A 240 -18.33 0.54 -6.36
C MET A 240 -16.85 0.64 -6.72
N THR A 241 -16.01 0.95 -5.72
CA THR A 241 -14.55 1.08 -5.89
C THR A 241 -13.85 -0.24 -5.59
N ARG A 242 -13.24 -0.83 -6.61
CA ARG A 242 -12.50 -2.09 -6.48
C ARG A 242 -11.25 -1.89 -5.62
N ALA A 243 -10.96 -2.89 -4.80
CA ALA A 243 -9.78 -2.96 -3.95
C ALA A 243 -8.44 -2.68 -4.68
N ALA A 244 -7.45 -2.21 -3.92
CA ALA A 244 -6.05 -2.10 -4.35
C ALA A 244 -5.85 -1.30 -5.66
N GLY A 245 -6.58 -0.19 -5.81
CA GLY A 245 -6.49 0.67 -7.00
C GLY A 245 -7.07 0.04 -8.27
N GLY A 246 -8.06 -0.86 -8.12
CA GLY A 246 -8.69 -1.56 -9.26
C GLY A 246 -9.61 -0.71 -10.13
N GLY A 247 -9.80 0.57 -9.77
CA GLY A 247 -10.74 1.50 -10.38
C GLY A 247 -12.15 1.40 -9.80
N THR A 248 -12.94 2.43 -10.03
CA THR A 248 -14.36 2.48 -9.65
C THR A 248 -15.22 2.06 -10.82
N VAL A 249 -16.12 1.12 -10.57
CA VAL A 249 -17.11 0.65 -11.54
C VAL A 249 -18.36 1.50 -11.38
N LEU A 250 -18.71 2.21 -12.45
CA LEU A 250 -19.98 2.89 -12.63
C LEU A 250 -20.87 1.98 -13.46
N GLY A 251 -22.05 1.66 -12.95
CA GLY A 251 -23.05 0.91 -13.70
C GLY A 251 -24.46 1.47 -13.51
N GLY A 252 -25.41 1.01 -14.30
CA GLY A 252 -25.23 0.07 -15.40
C GLY A 252 -26.51 -0.22 -16.14
N THR A 253 -26.58 -1.40 -16.74
CA THR A 253 -27.78 -1.92 -17.43
C THR A 253 -28.12 -3.33 -16.96
N TYR A 254 -29.38 -3.72 -17.19
CA TYR A 254 -29.94 -5.04 -16.91
C TYR A 254 -30.86 -5.49 -18.08
N GLN A 255 -30.28 -5.66 -19.27
CA GLN A 255 -31.06 -5.86 -20.49
C GLN A 255 -31.20 -7.36 -20.79
N GLN A 256 -32.35 -7.93 -20.48
CA GLN A 256 -32.61 -9.36 -20.65
C GLN A 256 -32.71 -9.75 -22.13
N GLY A 257 -32.16 -10.92 -22.49
CA GLY A 257 -32.20 -11.45 -23.86
C GLY A 257 -31.20 -10.80 -24.82
N GLN A 258 -30.53 -9.72 -24.41
CA GLN A 258 -29.59 -8.98 -25.25
C GLN A 258 -28.19 -9.63 -25.24
N TRP A 259 -27.65 -9.88 -26.43
CA TRP A 259 -26.33 -10.50 -26.64
C TRP A 259 -25.24 -9.52 -27.09
N GLU A 260 -25.59 -8.24 -27.32
CA GLU A 260 -24.64 -7.25 -27.84
C GLU A 260 -23.43 -7.11 -26.93
N SER A 261 -22.24 -7.25 -27.52
CA SER A 261 -20.94 -7.26 -26.86
C SER A 261 -20.30 -5.87 -26.78
N GLN A 262 -20.67 -4.97 -27.69
CA GLN A 262 -20.04 -3.66 -27.79
C GLN A 262 -20.68 -2.66 -26.83
N PRO A 263 -19.88 -1.82 -26.14
CA PRO A 263 -20.42 -0.72 -25.34
C PRO A 263 -21.16 0.29 -26.23
N ASP A 264 -22.36 0.68 -25.82
CA ASP A 264 -23.13 1.74 -26.46
C ASP A 264 -22.70 3.10 -25.86
N PRO A 265 -22.22 4.07 -26.67
CA PRO A 265 -21.77 5.37 -26.16
C PRO A 265 -22.86 6.19 -25.46
N ASN A 266 -24.12 6.09 -25.87
CA ASN A 266 -25.23 6.81 -25.26
C ASN A 266 -25.56 6.22 -23.89
N ILE A 267 -25.59 4.90 -23.77
CA ILE A 267 -25.73 4.21 -22.48
C ILE A 267 -24.55 4.59 -21.56
N ALA A 268 -23.33 4.62 -22.09
CA ALA A 268 -22.16 5.01 -21.29
C ALA A 268 -22.27 6.44 -20.75
N MET A 269 -22.73 7.39 -21.57
CA MET A 269 -22.97 8.77 -21.14
C MET A 269 -24.04 8.84 -20.04
N ARG A 270 -25.15 8.11 -20.19
CA ARG A 270 -26.21 8.07 -19.16
C ARG A 270 -25.74 7.43 -17.86
N ILE A 271 -24.97 6.33 -17.92
CA ILE A 271 -24.33 5.72 -16.73
C ILE A 271 -23.47 6.75 -15.99
N MET A 272 -22.59 7.45 -16.71
CA MET A 272 -21.70 8.46 -16.11
C MET A 272 -22.48 9.63 -15.52
N ARG A 273 -23.52 10.12 -16.21
CA ARG A 273 -24.39 11.18 -15.72
C ARG A 273 -25.07 10.77 -14.41
N ARG A 274 -25.77 9.62 -14.39
CA ARG A 274 -26.44 9.10 -13.18
C ARG A 274 -25.48 8.94 -12.00
N ALA A 275 -24.26 8.48 -12.27
CA ALA A 275 -23.25 8.30 -11.24
C ALA A 275 -22.81 9.62 -10.60
N VAL A 276 -22.55 10.66 -11.41
CA VAL A 276 -22.14 11.98 -10.91
C VAL A 276 -23.30 12.72 -10.26
N GLU A 277 -24.54 12.55 -10.73
CA GLU A 277 -25.74 13.10 -10.08
C GLU A 277 -25.95 12.51 -8.68
N MET A 278 -25.77 11.19 -8.53
CA MET A 278 -25.93 10.52 -7.23
C MET A 278 -24.74 10.73 -6.28
N MET A 279 -23.56 11.03 -6.82
CA MET A 279 -22.33 11.18 -6.05
C MET A 279 -21.44 12.27 -6.67
N PRO A 280 -21.78 13.56 -6.49
CA PRO A 280 -21.04 14.68 -7.06
C PRO A 280 -19.57 14.74 -6.61
N GLU A 281 -19.27 14.15 -5.45
CA GLU A 281 -17.92 14.04 -4.90
C GLU A 281 -16.99 13.18 -5.76
N LEU A 282 -17.53 12.33 -6.66
CA LEU A 282 -16.70 11.58 -7.61
C LEU A 282 -15.84 12.50 -8.47
N THR A 283 -16.30 13.72 -8.75
CA THR A 283 -15.65 14.64 -9.68
C THR A 283 -15.40 16.03 -9.09
N ASP A 284 -15.52 16.19 -7.77
CA ASP A 284 -15.49 17.49 -7.10
C ASP A 284 -16.48 18.49 -7.72
N GLY A 285 -17.69 18.01 -8.10
CA GLY A 285 -18.73 18.84 -8.73
C GLY A 285 -18.48 19.20 -10.19
N LYS A 286 -17.42 18.68 -10.83
CA LYS A 286 -17.07 18.98 -12.23
C LYS A 286 -17.90 18.21 -13.25
N GLY A 287 -19.08 17.70 -12.91
CA GLY A 287 -19.92 16.95 -13.85
C GLY A 287 -19.24 15.70 -14.43
N VAL A 288 -19.74 15.22 -15.57
CA VAL A 288 -19.23 14.02 -16.27
C VAL A 288 -17.80 14.23 -16.78
N GLN A 289 -17.44 15.46 -17.16
CA GLN A 289 -16.11 15.81 -17.67
C GLN A 289 -15.00 15.68 -16.62
N GLY A 290 -15.33 15.61 -15.34
CA GLY A 290 -14.37 15.33 -14.27
C GLY A 290 -14.08 13.84 -14.05
N LEU A 291 -14.76 12.94 -14.77
CA LEU A 291 -14.47 11.50 -14.71
C LEU A 291 -13.23 11.16 -15.53
N ASP A 292 -12.27 10.51 -14.90
CA ASP A 292 -11.06 10.00 -15.54
C ASP A 292 -11.27 8.54 -15.94
N ILE A 293 -11.76 8.33 -17.17
CA ILE A 293 -12.17 7.02 -17.69
C ILE A 293 -10.96 6.12 -17.91
N ILE A 294 -11.05 4.88 -17.41
CA ILE A 294 -10.10 3.79 -17.69
C ILE A 294 -10.56 3.01 -18.91
N ARG A 295 -11.81 2.53 -18.91
CA ARG A 295 -12.40 1.78 -20.03
C ARG A 295 -13.92 1.69 -19.93
N HIS A 296 -14.56 1.36 -21.05
CA HIS A 296 -15.92 0.86 -21.10
C HIS A 296 -15.91 -0.68 -21.10
N GLY A 297 -16.98 -1.32 -20.63
CA GLY A 297 -17.08 -2.77 -20.63
C GLY A 297 -18.52 -3.27 -20.70
N VAL A 298 -18.71 -4.44 -21.29
CA VAL A 298 -19.99 -5.13 -21.39
C VAL A 298 -19.78 -6.59 -21.05
N GLY A 299 -20.60 -7.11 -20.13
CA GLY A 299 -20.66 -8.53 -19.81
C GLY A 299 -22.09 -9.06 -19.91
N LEU A 300 -22.22 -10.35 -20.21
CA LEU A 300 -23.50 -11.05 -20.20
C LEU A 300 -23.63 -11.86 -18.93
N ARG A 301 -24.50 -11.42 -18.01
CA ARG A 301 -24.84 -12.19 -16.82
C ARG A 301 -25.60 -13.47 -17.26
N PRO A 302 -25.25 -14.65 -16.75
CA PRO A 302 -25.90 -15.91 -17.13
C PRO A 302 -27.23 -16.09 -16.38
N GLY A 303 -28.29 -15.41 -16.83
CA GLY A 303 -29.64 -15.56 -16.27
C GLY A 303 -30.26 -16.90 -16.63
N ARG A 304 -31.06 -17.48 -15.73
CA ARG A 304 -31.75 -18.76 -15.96
C ARG A 304 -33.16 -18.73 -15.40
N LYS A 305 -34.16 -19.14 -16.19
CA LYS A 305 -35.52 -19.36 -15.70
C LYS A 305 -35.51 -20.50 -14.67
N GLY A 306 -36.11 -20.27 -13.51
CA GLY A 306 -36.04 -21.22 -12.38
C GLY A 306 -34.77 -21.11 -11.52
N GLY A 307 -33.91 -20.10 -11.75
CA GLY A 307 -32.75 -19.84 -10.90
C GLY A 307 -31.54 -20.73 -11.21
N VAL A 308 -30.55 -20.71 -10.32
CA VAL A 308 -29.30 -21.48 -10.46
C VAL A 308 -29.59 -22.97 -10.49
N ARG A 309 -28.93 -23.69 -11.39
CA ARG A 309 -28.99 -25.16 -11.47
C ARG A 309 -27.81 -25.75 -10.70
N ILE A 310 -28.08 -26.36 -9.55
CA ILE A 310 -27.12 -27.14 -8.74
C ILE A 310 -27.69 -28.52 -8.50
N GLU A 311 -27.33 -29.47 -9.36
CA GLU A 311 -27.82 -30.84 -9.30
C GLU A 311 -26.85 -31.79 -10.00
N LYS A 312 -26.98 -33.08 -9.73
CA LYS A 312 -26.23 -34.15 -10.40
C LYS A 312 -27.11 -34.85 -11.44
N GLU A 313 -26.53 -35.10 -12.60
CA GLU A 313 -27.14 -35.81 -13.72
C GLU A 313 -26.14 -36.85 -14.23
N LYS A 314 -26.63 -37.98 -14.76
CA LYS A 314 -25.76 -38.97 -15.41
C LYS A 314 -25.92 -38.84 -16.92
N ILE A 315 -24.85 -38.43 -17.61
CA ILE A 315 -24.84 -38.20 -19.05
C ILE A 315 -23.94 -39.26 -19.69
N GLY A 316 -24.55 -40.25 -20.33
CA GLY A 316 -23.86 -41.49 -20.69
C GLY A 316 -23.40 -42.23 -19.42
N ASP A 317 -22.13 -42.57 -19.35
CA ASP A 317 -21.54 -43.24 -18.18
C ASP A 317 -20.91 -42.28 -17.16
N THR A 318 -20.82 -40.99 -17.47
CA THR A 318 -20.15 -40.00 -16.61
C THR A 318 -21.16 -39.24 -15.74
N TRP A 319 -20.82 -39.09 -14.45
CA TRP A 319 -21.56 -38.21 -13.56
C TRP A 319 -21.22 -36.75 -13.86
N VAL A 320 -22.25 -35.92 -14.01
CA VAL A 320 -22.13 -34.48 -14.24
C VAL A 320 -22.82 -33.73 -13.11
N VAL A 321 -22.10 -32.84 -12.45
CA VAL A 321 -22.67 -31.91 -11.45
C VAL A 321 -22.74 -30.52 -12.07
N HIS A 322 -23.95 -29.99 -12.20
CA HIS A 322 -24.19 -28.66 -12.74
C HIS A 322 -24.02 -27.58 -11.67
N ASN A 323 -23.42 -26.45 -12.04
CA ASN A 323 -23.35 -25.24 -11.23
C ASN A 323 -23.27 -24.00 -12.15
N TYR A 324 -24.42 -23.56 -12.67
CA TYR A 324 -24.53 -22.42 -13.59
C TYR A 324 -25.90 -21.71 -13.47
N GLY A 325 -26.07 -20.56 -14.12
CA GLY A 325 -27.32 -19.78 -14.09
C GLY A 325 -27.39 -18.69 -13.01
N HIS A 326 -26.24 -18.15 -12.59
CA HIS A 326 -26.09 -17.24 -11.44
C HIS A 326 -26.57 -15.80 -11.65
N ALA A 327 -27.09 -15.44 -12.84
CA ALA A 327 -27.52 -14.08 -13.16
C ALA A 327 -26.49 -13.01 -12.68
N GLY A 328 -26.94 -12.03 -11.90
CA GLY A 328 -26.10 -10.94 -11.37
C GLY A 328 -25.36 -11.24 -10.06
N TRP A 329 -25.51 -12.43 -9.47
CA TRP A 329 -25.06 -12.70 -8.09
C TRP A 329 -23.99 -13.79 -7.98
N GLY A 330 -23.33 -14.17 -9.08
CA GLY A 330 -22.35 -15.27 -9.08
C GLY A 330 -21.15 -15.10 -8.14
N TYR A 331 -20.78 -13.87 -7.76
CA TYR A 331 -19.69 -13.62 -6.80
C TYR A 331 -20.12 -13.73 -5.34
N GLN A 332 -21.29 -13.21 -5.00
CA GLN A 332 -21.83 -13.17 -3.63
C GLN A 332 -22.38 -14.52 -3.15
N GLY A 333 -22.76 -15.41 -4.08
CA GLY A 333 -23.17 -16.78 -3.77
C GLY A 333 -22.14 -17.84 -4.17
N SER A 334 -20.91 -17.43 -4.47
CA SER A 334 -19.90 -18.31 -5.07
C SER A 334 -19.53 -19.50 -4.20
N TYR A 335 -19.31 -19.28 -2.89
CA TYR A 335 -18.99 -20.36 -1.97
C TYR A 335 -20.23 -21.19 -1.66
N GLY A 336 -21.40 -20.56 -1.52
CA GLY A 336 -22.67 -21.26 -1.28
C GLY A 336 -22.97 -22.29 -2.35
N CYS A 337 -22.88 -21.90 -3.62
CA CYS A 337 -23.09 -22.80 -4.73
C CYS A 337 -22.00 -23.88 -4.82
N ALA A 338 -20.74 -23.52 -4.55
CA ALA A 338 -19.63 -24.47 -4.58
C ALA A 338 -19.69 -25.53 -3.46
N GLU A 339 -20.22 -25.21 -2.29
CA GLU A 339 -20.49 -26.18 -1.23
C GLU A 339 -21.54 -27.21 -1.66
N GLY A 340 -22.62 -26.77 -2.33
CA GLY A 340 -23.61 -27.69 -2.91
C GLY A 340 -22.97 -28.64 -3.95
N VAL A 341 -22.00 -28.16 -4.73
CA VAL A 341 -21.21 -29.02 -5.62
C VAL A 341 -20.42 -30.06 -4.83
N VAL A 342 -19.75 -29.66 -3.76
CA VAL A 342 -18.97 -30.58 -2.91
C VAL A 342 -19.87 -31.64 -2.27
N GLU A 343 -21.06 -31.25 -1.80
CA GLU A 343 -22.06 -32.17 -1.24
C GLU A 343 -22.49 -33.23 -2.28
N LEU A 344 -22.89 -32.79 -3.47
CA LEU A 344 -23.30 -33.70 -4.55
C LEU A 344 -22.17 -34.64 -5.01
N VAL A 345 -20.93 -34.14 -5.06
CA VAL A 345 -19.75 -34.99 -5.33
C VAL A 345 -19.54 -36.01 -4.20
N GLY A 346 -19.72 -35.60 -2.94
CA GLY A 346 -19.66 -36.49 -1.79
C GLY A 346 -20.69 -37.62 -1.85
N GLU A 347 -21.92 -37.29 -2.26
CA GLU A 347 -22.99 -38.28 -2.45
C GLU A 347 -22.67 -39.27 -3.58
N ILE A 348 -22.13 -38.81 -4.72
CA ILE A 348 -21.73 -39.70 -5.83
C ILE A 348 -20.65 -40.68 -5.37
N LEU A 349 -19.75 -40.23 -4.51
CA LEU A 349 -18.61 -41.00 -4.01
C LEU A 349 -18.91 -41.78 -2.73
N ASN A 350 -20.15 -41.75 -2.21
CA ASN A 350 -20.57 -42.37 -0.94
C ASN A 350 -19.68 -41.96 0.25
N ARG A 351 -19.26 -40.69 0.33
CA ARG A 351 -18.47 -40.18 1.45
C ARG A 351 -19.36 -39.87 2.67
N PRO A 352 -18.89 -40.07 3.91
CA PRO A 352 -19.63 -39.62 5.09
C PRO A 352 -19.86 -38.11 5.01
N LYS A 353 -21.07 -37.65 5.36
CA LYS A 353 -21.40 -36.22 5.39
C LYS A 353 -20.39 -35.47 6.26
N LEU A 354 -19.72 -34.47 5.69
CA LEU A 354 -18.78 -33.63 6.41
C LEU A 354 -19.51 -32.86 7.53
N CYS A 355 -19.11 -33.05 8.79
CA CYS A 355 -19.72 -32.41 9.98
C CYS A 355 -19.40 -30.91 10.15
N HIS A 356 -19.03 -30.17 9.10
CA HIS A 356 -18.76 -28.73 9.20
C HIS A 356 -19.78 -27.91 8.41
N VAL A 357 -20.61 -27.20 9.18
CA VAL A 357 -21.61 -26.18 8.80
C VAL A 357 -22.79 -26.75 8.01
N SER A 358 -23.74 -27.31 8.74
CA SER A 358 -25.10 -27.58 8.26
C SER A 358 -25.85 -26.27 8.01
N VAL A 359 -25.95 -25.85 6.76
CA VAL A 359 -27.19 -25.25 6.24
C VAL A 359 -27.49 -25.98 4.92
N PRO A 360 -28.47 -26.90 4.88
CA PRO A 360 -28.80 -27.63 3.66
C PRO A 360 -29.37 -26.66 2.63
N VAL A 361 -28.68 -26.46 1.51
CA VAL A 361 -29.15 -25.60 0.40
C VAL A 361 -30.37 -26.20 -0.33
N CYS A 362 -30.64 -27.50 -0.14
CA CYS A 362 -31.62 -28.23 -0.96
C CYS A 362 -32.88 -28.76 -0.25
N GLN A 363 -33.12 -28.48 1.04
CA GLN A 363 -34.26 -29.07 1.76
C GLN A 363 -35.34 -28.10 2.25
N TRP A 364 -35.13 -26.79 2.13
CA TRP A 364 -36.09 -25.80 2.66
C TRP A 364 -37.19 -25.39 1.65
N ALA A 365 -37.01 -25.70 0.36
CA ALA A 365 -37.96 -25.33 -0.70
C ALA A 365 -39.25 -26.19 -0.76
N ARG A 366 -39.61 -26.97 0.27
CA ARG A 366 -40.79 -27.83 0.19
C ARG A 366 -41.83 -27.81 1.30
N GLN A 367 -41.61 -27.37 2.54
CA GLN A 367 -42.65 -27.55 3.57
C GLN A 367 -42.73 -26.44 4.63
N ASN A 368 -43.97 -25.99 4.87
CA ASN A 368 -44.44 -25.06 5.92
C ASN A 368 -44.05 -25.48 7.35
N LEU A 369 -44.12 -24.49 8.27
CA LEU A 369 -44.50 -24.50 9.71
C LEU A 369 -43.47 -23.76 10.59
N VAL A 370 -43.83 -22.59 11.14
CA VAL A 370 -44.38 -22.34 12.51
C VAL A 370 -43.30 -22.36 13.60
N ALA A 371 -43.26 -21.25 14.34
CA ALA A 371 -42.77 -21.04 15.71
C ALA A 371 -41.71 -22.00 16.27
N ASP A 372 -40.53 -21.47 16.60
CA ASP A 372 -40.12 -21.38 18.01
C ASP A 372 -38.83 -20.57 18.19
N GLY A 373 -38.81 -19.81 19.29
CA GLY A 373 -37.76 -18.86 19.63
C GLY A 373 -36.43 -19.53 19.98
N TYR A 374 -35.36 -19.05 19.36
CA TYR A 374 -33.99 -19.43 19.72
C TYR A 374 -33.41 -18.40 20.70
N LYS A 375 -33.35 -18.76 21.99
CA LYS A 375 -32.57 -18.03 23.00
C LYS A 375 -31.08 -18.15 22.66
N MET A 376 -30.42 -17.02 22.38
CA MET A 376 -28.96 -16.96 22.27
C MET A 376 -28.31 -17.04 23.66
N ALA A 377 -27.40 -17.99 23.81
CA ALA A 377 -26.48 -18.05 24.94
C ALA A 377 -25.51 -16.85 24.90
N SER A 378 -25.53 -16.04 25.95
CA SER A 378 -24.61 -14.94 26.17
C SER A 378 -23.19 -15.46 26.43
N HIS A 379 -22.30 -15.36 25.46
CA HIS A 379 -20.86 -15.48 25.69
C HIS A 379 -20.38 -14.24 26.47
N GLN A 380 -20.08 -14.40 27.77
CA GLN A 380 -19.34 -13.39 28.53
C GLN A 380 -17.96 -13.20 27.86
N ARG A 381 -17.78 -12.07 27.16
CA ARG A 381 -16.47 -11.68 26.61
C ARG A 381 -15.56 -11.29 27.78
N ASN A 382 -14.44 -11.99 27.93
CA ASN A 382 -13.39 -11.61 28.87
C ASN A 382 -12.85 -10.22 28.50
N VAL A 383 -13.08 -9.23 29.36
CA VAL A 383 -12.75 -7.81 29.11
C VAL A 383 -11.26 -7.62 28.83
N ILE A 384 -10.41 -8.44 29.44
CA ILE A 384 -8.95 -8.38 29.24
C ILE A 384 -8.57 -8.81 27.83
N SER A 385 -9.16 -9.91 27.32
CA SER A 385 -8.85 -10.37 25.96
C SER A 385 -9.41 -9.40 24.90
N TRP A 386 -10.55 -8.78 25.16
CA TRP A 386 -11.07 -7.70 24.31
C TRP A 386 -10.13 -6.49 24.30
N ALA A 387 -9.68 -6.03 25.47
CA ALA A 387 -8.78 -4.88 25.58
C ALA A 387 -7.42 -5.15 24.92
N LEU A 388 -6.85 -6.34 25.10
CA LEU A 388 -5.60 -6.75 24.45
C LEU A 388 -5.76 -6.82 22.93
N ASN A 389 -6.85 -7.39 22.44
CA ASN A 389 -7.12 -7.45 21.00
C ASN A 389 -7.35 -6.06 20.41
N LEU A 390 -8.06 -5.17 21.12
CA LEU A 390 -8.23 -3.79 20.70
C LEU A 390 -6.88 -3.07 20.63
N ALA A 391 -6.06 -3.17 21.67
CA ALA A 391 -4.72 -2.57 21.70
C ALA A 391 -3.84 -3.11 20.56
N LEU A 392 -3.85 -4.42 20.32
CA LEU A 392 -3.11 -5.04 19.22
C LEU A 392 -3.63 -4.56 17.85
N ASN A 393 -4.94 -4.43 17.69
CA ASN A 393 -5.56 -3.97 16.45
C ASN A 393 -5.23 -2.50 16.17
N VAL A 394 -5.20 -1.64 17.20
CA VAL A 394 -4.76 -0.25 17.07
C VAL A 394 -3.26 -0.17 16.74
N ALA A 395 -2.44 -0.93 17.46
CA ALA A 395 -0.99 -0.95 17.29
C ALA A 395 -0.57 -1.45 15.89
N THR A 396 -1.27 -2.45 15.37
CA THR A 396 -0.98 -3.04 14.05
C THR A 396 -1.65 -2.31 12.89
N GLY A 397 -2.46 -1.28 13.15
CA GLY A 397 -3.16 -0.54 12.09
C GLY A 397 -4.44 -1.21 11.57
N ARG A 398 -4.90 -2.28 12.23
CA ARG A 398 -6.11 -3.03 11.87
C ARG A 398 -7.40 -2.28 12.24
N ASN A 399 -7.38 -1.49 13.32
CA ASN A 399 -8.48 -0.59 13.67
C ASN A 399 -8.23 0.81 13.07
N VAL A 400 -8.65 1.03 11.82
CA VAL A 400 -8.30 2.23 11.04
C VAL A 400 -8.68 3.53 11.75
N ASN A 401 -9.84 3.58 12.42
CA ASN A 401 -10.32 4.79 13.08
C ASN A 401 -9.43 5.19 14.26
N LEU A 402 -9.17 4.26 15.18
CA LEU A 402 -8.32 4.53 16.36
C LEU A 402 -6.84 4.64 15.98
N SER A 403 -6.36 3.85 15.02
CA SER A 403 -4.98 3.91 14.53
C SER A 403 -4.64 5.27 13.89
N ARG A 404 -5.61 5.95 13.26
CA ARG A 404 -5.41 7.32 12.74
C ARG A 404 -5.14 8.34 13.84
N LEU A 405 -5.66 8.11 15.05
CA LEU A 405 -5.51 8.99 16.22
C LEU A 405 -4.17 8.80 16.96
N VAL A 406 -3.42 7.71 16.70
CA VAL A 406 -2.15 7.46 17.39
C VAL A 406 -1.14 8.59 17.19
N ALA A 407 -0.90 9.02 15.95
CA ALA A 407 0.10 10.05 15.68
C ALA A 407 -0.28 11.44 16.25
N PRO A 408 -1.51 11.96 16.10
CA PRO A 408 -1.89 13.26 16.66
C PRO A 408 -1.91 13.25 18.19
N CYS A 409 -2.31 12.13 18.81
CA CYS A 409 -2.21 11.99 20.26
C CYS A 409 -0.76 12.00 20.75
N LEU A 410 0.13 11.22 20.11
CA LEU A 410 1.56 11.22 20.45
C LEU A 410 2.21 12.59 20.22
N PHE A 411 1.84 13.28 19.14
CA PHE A 411 2.29 14.65 18.87
C PHE A 411 1.87 15.62 19.97
N ALA A 412 0.62 15.55 20.44
CA ALA A 412 0.14 16.39 21.53
C ALA A 412 0.82 16.06 22.87
N ILE A 413 1.04 14.78 23.17
CA ILE A 413 1.78 14.32 24.35
C ILE A 413 3.19 14.90 24.34
N ASP A 414 3.87 14.82 23.20
CA ASP A 414 5.25 15.27 23.08
C ASP A 414 5.39 16.80 23.09
N ALA A 415 4.37 17.53 22.59
CA ALA A 415 4.30 18.98 22.73
C ALA A 415 4.26 19.40 24.21
N VAL A 416 3.46 18.70 25.03
CA VAL A 416 3.41 18.92 26.48
C VAL A 416 4.74 18.55 27.14
N LEU A 417 5.34 17.43 26.75
CA LEU A 417 6.66 17.02 27.25
C LEU A 417 7.74 18.06 26.92
N CYS A 418 7.78 18.55 25.68
CA CYS A 418 8.72 19.58 25.22
C CYS A 418 8.56 20.87 26.03
N ALA A 419 7.33 21.35 26.22
CA ALA A 419 7.05 22.52 27.06
C ALA A 419 7.47 22.31 28.52
N ALA A 420 7.21 21.12 29.08
CA ALA A 420 7.64 20.77 30.44
C ALA A 420 9.16 20.74 30.58
N ILE A 421 9.89 20.24 29.57
CA ILE A 421 11.37 20.24 29.56
C ILE A 421 11.90 21.68 29.55
N ILE A 422 11.38 22.56 28.67
CA ILE A 422 11.78 23.98 28.64
C ILE A 422 11.55 24.64 30.00
N TRP A 423 10.40 24.34 30.63
CA TRP A 423 10.03 24.96 31.90
C TRP A 423 10.82 24.43 33.11
N LYS A 424 11.19 23.13 33.12
CA LYS A 424 11.74 22.47 34.31
C LYS A 424 13.21 22.12 34.25
N VAL A 425 13.80 22.02 33.06
CA VAL A 425 15.18 21.55 32.88
C VAL A 425 16.06 22.72 32.44
N PRO A 426 17.14 23.04 33.20
CA PRO A 426 18.04 24.13 32.83
C PRO A 426 18.68 23.92 31.46
N TYR A 427 18.82 25.02 30.72
CA TYR A 427 19.62 25.08 29.51
C TYR A 427 21.07 24.65 29.78
N THR A 428 21.69 23.94 28.83
CA THR A 428 23.08 23.49 28.91
C THR A 428 23.87 24.08 27.74
N GLU A 429 24.66 25.10 28.03
CA GLU A 429 25.53 25.75 27.05
C GLU A 429 26.59 24.78 26.50
N ILE A 430 26.75 24.75 25.18
CA ILE A 430 27.81 24.03 24.50
C ILE A 430 28.36 24.88 23.36
N ASP A 431 27.49 25.30 22.44
CA ASP A 431 27.86 25.93 21.17
C ASP A 431 27.07 27.20 20.86
N TRP A 432 26.00 27.50 21.60
CA TRP A 432 25.11 28.63 21.28
C TRP A 432 25.86 29.96 21.35
N ASN A 433 26.61 30.18 22.43
CA ASN A 433 27.43 31.37 22.57
C ASN A 433 28.46 31.49 21.44
N ALA A 434 29.10 30.38 21.07
CA ALA A 434 30.06 30.37 19.96
C ALA A 434 29.37 30.71 18.62
N TYR A 435 28.14 30.25 18.38
CA TYR A 435 27.36 30.62 17.20
C TYR A 435 27.02 32.12 17.20
N MET A 436 26.61 32.68 18.34
CA MET A 436 26.32 34.12 18.46
C MET A 436 27.57 34.98 18.25
N GLU A 437 28.72 34.56 18.78
CA GLU A 437 30.00 35.23 18.56
C GLU A 437 30.41 35.22 17.09
N GLN A 438 30.29 34.07 16.41
CA GLN A 438 30.57 33.94 14.98
C GLN A 438 29.67 34.84 14.13
N VAL A 439 28.37 34.86 14.43
CA VAL A 439 27.39 35.70 13.73
C VAL A 439 27.59 37.18 14.02
N SER A 440 27.99 37.56 15.24
CA SER A 440 28.28 38.96 15.58
C SER A 440 29.41 39.55 14.73
N GLN A 441 30.44 38.75 14.40
CA GLN A 441 31.52 39.14 13.48
C GLN A 441 30.98 39.35 12.07
N TYR A 442 30.13 38.44 11.59
CA TYR A 442 29.45 38.61 10.30
C TYR A 442 28.58 39.88 10.26
N VAL A 443 27.77 40.12 11.30
CA VAL A 443 26.94 41.32 11.43
C VAL A 443 27.81 42.59 11.44
N SER A 444 29.01 42.52 12.02
CA SER A 444 29.98 43.63 12.07
C SER A 444 30.70 43.88 10.73
N GLY A 445 30.43 43.09 9.70
CA GLY A 445 30.97 43.28 8.35
C GLY A 445 32.00 42.24 7.91
N GLU A 446 32.38 41.28 8.76
CA GLU A 446 33.35 40.23 8.38
C GLU A 446 32.77 39.31 7.30
N ARG A 447 33.55 39.05 6.25
CA ARG A 447 33.19 38.19 5.12
C ARG A 447 34.26 37.15 4.80
N ASP A 448 35.45 37.22 5.40
CA ASP A 448 36.43 36.16 5.33
C ASP A 448 36.10 35.06 6.35
N TYR A 449 35.65 33.91 5.85
CA TYR A 449 35.34 32.71 6.64
C TYR A 449 36.50 32.23 7.50
N THR A 450 37.75 32.49 7.12
CA THR A 450 38.92 32.08 7.89
C THR A 450 39.15 32.92 9.14
N SER A 451 38.58 34.13 9.18
CA SER A 451 38.64 35.07 10.30
C SER A 451 37.52 34.84 11.33
N ILE A 452 36.37 34.31 10.89
CA ILE A 452 35.20 34.10 11.75
C ILE A 452 35.41 32.92 12.71
N LYS A 453 35.38 33.20 14.02
CA LYS A 453 35.60 32.19 15.08
C LYS A 453 34.78 32.49 16.35
N GLY A 454 34.45 31.46 17.11
CA GLY A 454 33.83 31.60 18.44
C GLY A 454 34.60 30.80 19.49
N GLY A 455 34.08 30.76 20.73
CA GLY A 455 34.69 30.05 21.86
C GLY A 455 34.95 28.57 21.63
N THR A 456 34.22 27.92 20.71
CA THR A 456 34.41 26.51 20.34
C THR A 456 35.23 26.29 19.06
N GLY A 457 35.78 27.36 18.49
CA GLY A 457 36.70 27.34 17.34
C GLY A 457 36.20 28.09 16.10
N PRO A 458 36.82 27.86 14.94
CA PRO A 458 36.47 28.54 13.69
C PRO A 458 35.07 28.16 13.21
N LEU A 459 34.44 29.06 12.44
CA LEU A 459 33.22 28.75 11.70
C LEU A 459 33.52 27.69 10.64
N VAL A 460 32.83 26.55 10.73
CA VAL A 460 32.99 25.41 9.81
C VAL A 460 31.67 24.96 9.19
N TYR A 461 30.68 25.84 9.21
CA TYR A 461 29.35 25.58 8.66
C TYR A 461 29.14 26.38 7.38
N PRO A 462 28.46 25.84 6.36
CA PRO A 462 28.20 26.60 5.15
C PRO A 462 27.25 27.78 5.39
N ALA A 463 27.16 28.67 4.40
CA ALA A 463 26.57 30.00 4.55
C ALA A 463 25.13 30.07 5.07
N ALA A 464 24.28 29.07 4.85
CA ALA A 464 22.92 29.11 5.36
C ALA A 464 22.87 29.04 6.89
N HIS A 465 23.86 28.44 7.55
CA HIS A 465 24.03 28.53 9.00
C HIS A 465 24.11 29.99 9.45
N VAL A 466 24.99 30.78 8.82
CA VAL A 466 25.21 32.20 9.18
C VAL A 466 23.92 32.99 9.04
N TYR A 467 23.14 32.78 7.97
CA TYR A 467 21.88 33.51 7.77
C TYR A 467 20.80 33.14 8.77
N ILE A 468 20.62 31.84 9.05
CA ILE A 468 19.65 31.39 10.06
C ILE A 468 20.00 31.95 11.42
N TYR A 469 21.27 31.83 11.82
CA TYR A 469 21.72 32.30 13.11
C TYR A 469 21.81 33.82 13.21
N THR A 470 21.93 34.55 12.09
CA THR A 470 21.71 36.01 12.06
C THR A 470 20.26 36.36 12.40
N GLY A 471 19.29 35.62 11.86
CA GLY A 471 17.89 35.78 12.25
C GLY A 471 17.67 35.51 13.74
N LEU A 472 18.23 34.41 14.25
CA LEU A 472 18.16 34.06 15.68
C LEU A 472 18.84 35.11 16.57
N TYR A 473 20.00 35.61 16.16
CA TYR A 473 20.75 36.64 16.86
C TYR A 473 19.87 37.88 17.09
N TYR A 474 19.17 38.38 16.05
CA TYR A 474 18.27 39.52 16.23
C TYR A 474 17.02 39.20 17.05
N LEU A 475 16.42 38.01 16.86
CA LEU A 475 15.21 37.61 17.58
C LEU A 475 15.44 37.42 19.09
N THR A 476 16.63 36.95 19.49
CA THR A 476 16.93 36.55 20.87
C THR A 476 17.75 37.59 21.63
N ASN A 477 17.63 38.87 21.26
CA ASN A 477 18.43 39.95 21.83
C ASN A 477 19.93 39.62 21.82
N LYS A 478 20.49 39.37 20.64
CA LYS A 478 21.90 39.00 20.41
C LYS A 478 22.32 37.66 21.04
N GLY A 479 21.36 36.80 21.35
CA GLY A 479 21.60 35.49 21.96
C GLY A 479 21.42 35.45 23.48
N GLU A 480 21.10 36.58 24.12
CA GLU A 480 20.91 36.66 25.58
C GLU A 480 19.57 36.05 26.04
N ASP A 481 18.53 36.11 25.21
CA ASP A 481 17.23 35.49 25.51
C ASP A 481 17.24 34.00 25.19
N ILE A 482 17.86 33.24 26.09
CA ILE A 482 17.96 31.78 26.00
C ILE A 482 16.57 31.14 26.07
N PHE A 483 15.65 31.69 26.86
CA PHE A 483 14.31 31.11 26.99
C PHE A 483 13.56 31.15 25.66
N LEU A 484 13.60 32.29 24.96
CA LEU A 484 13.05 32.41 23.62
C LEU A 484 13.77 31.49 22.63
N ALA A 485 15.10 31.36 22.70
CA ALA A 485 15.84 30.40 21.89
C ALA A 485 15.33 28.96 22.08
N GLN A 486 15.14 28.52 23.32
CA GLN A 486 14.60 27.19 23.63
C GLN A 486 13.17 27.00 23.09
N GLN A 487 12.33 28.04 23.15
CA GLN A 487 10.99 28.01 22.55
C GLN A 487 11.03 27.86 21.03
N LEU A 488 11.89 28.61 20.34
CA LEU A 488 12.07 28.52 18.89
C LEU A 488 12.55 27.12 18.47
N PHE A 489 13.50 26.55 19.21
CA PHE A 489 13.96 25.19 18.99
C PHE A 489 12.93 24.12 19.36
N GLY A 490 12.07 24.39 20.35
CA GLY A 490 10.90 23.57 20.66
C GLY A 490 9.91 23.54 19.50
N VAL A 491 9.62 24.69 18.88
CA VAL A 491 8.78 24.77 17.67
C VAL A 491 9.44 24.03 16.51
N LEU A 492 10.75 24.20 16.31
CA LEU A 492 11.52 23.47 15.28
C LEU A 492 11.46 21.95 15.50
N TYR A 493 11.58 21.50 16.75
CA TYR A 493 11.45 20.09 17.12
C TYR A 493 10.06 19.55 16.74
N MET A 494 9.00 20.24 17.16
CA MET A 494 7.63 19.82 16.86
C MET A 494 7.35 19.84 15.34
N ALA A 495 7.81 20.87 14.62
CA ALA A 495 7.66 20.94 13.17
C ALA A 495 8.39 19.78 12.47
N THR A 496 9.59 19.43 12.95
CA THR A 496 10.35 18.29 12.41
C THR A 496 9.65 16.96 12.72
N LEU A 497 9.15 16.78 13.94
CA LEU A 497 8.39 15.59 14.34
C LEU A 497 7.13 15.41 13.48
N ALA A 498 6.40 16.50 13.19
CA ALA A 498 5.25 16.47 12.30
C ALA A 498 5.63 15.97 10.89
N LEU A 499 6.75 16.45 10.33
CA LEU A 499 7.28 15.98 9.06
C LEU A 499 7.66 14.50 9.10
N VAL A 500 8.35 14.05 10.16
CA VAL A 500 8.73 12.65 10.36
C VAL A 500 7.48 11.75 10.39
N MET A 501 6.49 12.11 11.21
CA MET A 501 5.23 11.36 11.31
C MET A 501 4.46 11.36 9.99
N ALA A 502 4.47 12.46 9.24
CA ALA A 502 3.86 12.52 7.91
C ALA A 502 4.58 11.61 6.90
N CYS A 503 5.92 11.59 6.93
CA CYS A 503 6.74 10.70 6.10
C CYS A 503 6.48 9.23 6.42
N TYR A 504 6.39 8.87 7.71
CA TYR A 504 6.07 7.52 8.17
C TYR A 504 4.69 7.08 7.73
N ARG A 505 3.68 7.95 7.85
CA ARG A 505 2.32 7.68 7.38
C ARG A 505 2.28 7.45 5.87
N LYS A 506 2.96 8.30 5.09
CA LYS A 506 3.02 8.18 3.63
C LYS A 506 3.74 6.91 3.18
N ALA A 507 4.74 6.47 3.95
CA ALA A 507 5.44 5.20 3.78
C ALA A 507 4.73 4.00 4.44
N LYS A 508 3.49 4.17 4.93
CA LYS A 508 2.64 3.11 5.50
C LYS A 508 3.26 2.38 6.69
N VAL A 509 4.02 3.09 7.52
CA VAL A 509 4.55 2.56 8.77
C VAL A 509 3.40 2.26 9.74
N PRO A 510 3.36 1.08 10.40
CA PRO A 510 2.31 0.73 11.34
C PRO A 510 2.37 1.57 12.63
N PRO A 511 1.22 1.82 13.30
CA PRO A 511 1.13 2.70 14.47
C PRO A 511 2.05 2.32 15.64
N TYR A 512 2.34 1.03 15.84
CA TYR A 512 3.21 0.58 16.93
C TYR A 512 4.64 1.13 16.87
N VAL A 513 5.10 1.66 15.73
CA VAL A 513 6.46 2.24 15.60
C VAL A 513 6.48 3.70 16.10
N PHE A 514 5.34 4.40 16.07
CA PHE A 514 5.25 5.85 16.37
C PHE A 514 5.67 6.23 17.81
N PRO A 515 5.39 5.42 18.86
CA PRO A 515 5.87 5.72 20.21
C PRO A 515 7.40 5.91 20.29
N LEU A 516 8.18 5.21 19.45
CA LEU A 516 9.64 5.34 19.40
C LEU A 516 10.11 6.72 18.90
N LEU A 517 9.23 7.50 18.26
CA LEU A 517 9.56 8.83 17.72
C LEU A 517 9.63 9.91 18.80
N ILE A 518 8.94 9.71 19.92
CA ILE A 518 8.83 10.68 21.02
C ILE A 518 9.63 10.25 22.26
N ALA A 519 10.08 9.00 22.30
CA ALA A 519 10.66 8.40 23.50
C ALA A 519 12.16 8.70 23.72
N SER A 520 12.75 9.67 23.01
CA SER A 520 14.20 9.93 23.09
C SER A 520 14.55 11.10 24.01
N LYS A 521 15.29 10.82 25.09
CA LYS A 521 15.84 11.86 25.98
C LYS A 521 16.92 12.67 25.27
N ARG A 522 17.82 11.99 24.55
CA ARG A 522 18.95 12.66 23.89
C ARG A 522 18.47 13.62 22.81
N LEU A 523 17.45 13.24 22.04
CA LEU A 523 16.92 14.07 20.95
C LEU A 523 16.30 15.38 21.47
N HIS A 524 15.44 15.30 22.49
CA HIS A 524 14.91 16.49 23.17
C HIS A 524 16.03 17.40 23.67
N SER A 525 17.06 16.81 24.26
CA SER A 525 18.19 17.56 24.81
C SER A 525 19.06 18.23 23.73
N ILE A 526 19.12 17.68 22.51
CA ILE A 526 19.83 18.27 21.36
C ILE A 526 19.08 19.51 20.85
N PHE A 527 17.76 19.40 20.67
CA PHE A 527 16.95 20.51 20.18
C PHE A 527 16.80 21.59 21.24
N VAL A 528 16.28 21.23 22.40
CA VAL A 528 15.65 22.20 23.32
C VAL A 528 16.60 22.65 24.44
N LEU A 529 17.60 21.83 24.79
CA LEU A 529 18.53 22.14 25.89
C LEU A 529 19.92 22.56 25.42
N ARG A 530 20.24 22.36 24.14
CA ARG A 530 21.54 22.71 23.54
C ARG A 530 21.42 23.61 22.31
N CYS A 531 20.25 23.67 21.68
CA CYS A 531 19.98 24.51 20.51
C CYS A 531 21.01 24.31 19.38
N PHE A 532 21.32 23.05 19.04
CA PHE A 532 22.36 22.75 18.06
C PHE A 532 21.94 23.08 16.61
N ASN A 533 22.90 23.53 15.80
CA ASN A 533 22.71 23.80 14.37
C ASN A 533 22.13 22.60 13.58
N ASP A 534 22.51 21.38 13.97
CA ASP A 534 22.07 20.14 13.33
C ASP A 534 20.54 19.99 13.30
N CYS A 535 19.80 20.63 14.20
CA CYS A 535 18.34 20.62 14.23
C CYS A 535 17.73 21.20 12.94
N PHE A 536 18.26 22.31 12.43
CA PHE A 536 17.77 22.90 11.18
C PHE A 536 18.14 22.03 9.97
N ALA A 537 19.35 21.47 9.95
CA ALA A 537 19.80 20.57 8.89
C ALA A 537 18.90 19.32 8.81
N VAL A 538 18.56 18.72 9.95
CA VAL A 538 17.63 17.57 10.04
C VAL A 538 16.21 17.96 9.65
N PHE A 539 15.72 19.14 10.02
CA PHE A 539 14.43 19.65 9.55
C PHE A 539 14.35 19.68 8.02
N PHE A 540 15.35 20.30 7.37
CA PHE A 540 15.40 20.38 5.91
C PHE A 540 15.61 19.02 5.23
N LEU A 541 16.34 18.09 5.86
CA LEU A 541 16.45 16.70 5.39
C LEU A 541 15.07 16.01 5.36
N TRP A 542 14.31 16.08 6.45
CA TRP A 542 12.96 15.48 6.51
C TRP A 542 11.96 16.20 5.61
N LEU A 543 12.06 17.51 5.45
CA LEU A 543 11.28 18.28 4.49
C LEU A 543 11.56 17.84 3.05
N ALA A 544 12.83 17.60 2.70
CA ALA A 544 13.21 17.07 1.40
C ALA A 544 12.61 15.68 1.16
N ILE A 545 12.72 14.76 2.14
CA ILE A 545 12.09 13.44 2.08
C ILE A 545 10.58 13.57 1.84
N PHE A 546 9.89 14.40 2.63
CA PHE A 546 8.44 14.63 2.51
C PHE A 546 8.04 15.11 1.11
N LEU A 547 8.79 16.05 0.54
CA LEU A 547 8.53 16.60 -0.79
C LEU A 547 8.84 15.58 -1.90
N PHE A 548 9.92 14.81 -1.77
CA PHE A 548 10.24 13.72 -2.70
C PHE A 548 9.19 12.61 -2.69
N GLN A 549 8.66 12.23 -1.52
CA GLN A 549 7.53 11.27 -1.43
C GLN A 549 6.27 11.76 -2.14
N ARG A 550 6.11 13.08 -2.30
CA ARG A 550 5.01 13.72 -3.04
C ARG A 550 5.35 14.05 -4.49
N ARG A 551 6.52 13.62 -4.97
CA ARG A 551 7.03 13.93 -6.32
C ARG A 551 7.19 15.44 -6.60
N ALA A 552 7.30 16.25 -5.55
CA ALA A 552 7.62 17.68 -5.66
C ALA A 552 9.14 17.84 -5.80
N TRP A 553 9.71 17.29 -6.87
CA TRP A 553 11.16 17.07 -7.03
C TRP A 553 11.99 18.36 -6.89
N THR A 554 11.57 19.45 -7.54
CA THR A 554 12.27 20.73 -7.46
C THR A 554 12.25 21.28 -6.04
N LEU A 555 11.08 21.30 -5.38
CA LEU A 555 10.96 21.80 -4.00
C LEU A 555 11.74 20.94 -3.02
N GLY A 556 11.70 19.61 -3.17
CA GLY A 556 12.50 18.70 -2.35
C GLY A 556 14.00 18.91 -2.54
N ASN A 557 14.44 19.18 -3.77
CA ASN A 557 15.83 19.48 -4.09
C ASN A 557 16.29 20.84 -3.52
N VAL A 558 15.42 21.85 -3.55
CA VAL A 558 15.65 23.15 -2.89
C VAL A 558 15.78 22.94 -1.37
N ALA A 559 14.83 22.24 -0.74
CA ALA A 559 14.87 21.96 0.70
C ALA A 559 16.15 21.19 1.09
N TYR A 560 16.54 20.18 0.31
CA TYR A 560 17.79 19.46 0.51
C TYR A 560 19.02 20.37 0.41
N SER A 561 19.07 21.23 -0.62
CA SER A 561 20.18 22.17 -0.81
C SER A 561 20.28 23.18 0.35
N LEU A 562 19.15 23.67 0.86
CA LEU A 562 19.14 24.54 2.05
C LEU A 562 19.71 23.80 3.26
N GLY A 563 19.30 22.55 3.52
CA GLY A 563 19.88 21.72 4.58
C GLY A 563 21.38 21.50 4.43
N LEU A 564 21.85 21.25 3.19
CA LEU A 564 23.27 21.10 2.88
C LEU A 564 24.04 22.40 3.15
N GLY A 565 23.42 23.54 2.88
CA GLY A 565 23.94 24.86 3.18
C GLY A 565 24.03 25.18 4.69
N ILE A 566 23.44 24.36 5.56
CA ILE A 566 23.47 24.51 7.02
C ILE A 566 24.53 23.60 7.64
N LYS A 567 24.61 22.35 7.17
CA LYS A 567 25.54 21.35 7.68
C LYS A 567 25.97 20.40 6.56
N MET A 568 27.29 20.26 6.41
CA MET A 568 27.89 19.34 5.44
C MET A 568 27.54 17.86 5.66
N SER A 569 27.00 17.48 6.82
CA SER A 569 26.56 16.11 7.11
C SER A 569 25.48 15.62 6.13
N LEU A 570 24.76 16.51 5.44
CA LEU A 570 23.84 16.10 4.37
C LEU A 570 24.55 15.58 3.12
N LEU A 571 25.87 15.77 2.96
CA LEU A 571 26.65 15.08 1.92
C LEU A 571 26.54 13.55 2.04
N LEU A 572 26.30 13.01 3.25
CA LEU A 572 26.13 11.58 3.47
C LEU A 572 24.95 10.99 2.69
N VAL A 573 23.92 11.79 2.41
CA VAL A 573 22.74 11.36 1.64
C VAL A 573 22.75 11.80 0.18
N LEU A 574 23.74 12.60 -0.24
CA LEU A 574 23.84 13.11 -1.61
C LEU A 574 23.78 12.01 -2.68
N PRO A 575 24.45 10.85 -2.53
CA PRO A 575 24.34 9.76 -3.50
C PRO A 575 22.90 9.24 -3.65
N ALA A 576 22.17 9.09 -2.53
CA ALA A 576 20.78 8.66 -2.54
C ALA A 576 19.85 9.71 -3.16
N VAL A 577 20.06 10.99 -2.88
CA VAL A 577 19.32 12.09 -3.53
C VAL A 577 19.55 12.06 -5.04
N GLY A 578 20.80 11.92 -5.49
CA GLY A 578 21.14 11.79 -6.91
C GLY A 578 20.41 10.64 -7.59
N ILE A 579 20.41 9.44 -6.99
CA ILE A 579 19.68 8.29 -7.52
C ILE A 579 18.16 8.54 -7.55
N ILE A 580 17.58 9.11 -6.49
CA ILE A 580 16.14 9.40 -6.46
C ILE A 580 15.74 10.39 -7.56
N LEU A 581 16.54 11.44 -7.78
CA LEU A 581 16.28 12.41 -8.84
C LEU A 581 16.46 11.79 -10.22
N PHE A 582 17.50 10.98 -10.42
CA PHE A 582 17.71 10.22 -11.65
C PHE A 582 16.52 9.32 -11.98
N LEU A 583 16.05 8.53 -11.03
CA LEU A 583 14.93 7.61 -11.23
C LEU A 583 13.58 8.35 -11.34
N GLY A 584 13.40 9.46 -10.63
CA GLY A 584 12.13 10.20 -10.58
C GLY A 584 11.93 11.21 -11.70
N ARG A 585 13.02 11.78 -12.25
CA ARG A 585 12.98 12.85 -13.26
C ARG A 585 13.70 12.53 -14.57
N GLY A 586 14.34 11.37 -14.67
CA GLY A 586 15.19 11.02 -15.81
C GLY A 586 16.55 11.69 -15.73
N PHE A 587 17.44 11.33 -16.67
CA PHE A 587 18.84 11.75 -16.65
C PHE A 587 19.00 13.27 -16.78
N THR A 588 18.44 13.86 -17.83
CA THR A 588 18.51 15.31 -18.06
C THR A 588 17.80 16.10 -16.96
N GLY A 589 16.69 15.57 -16.44
CA GLY A 589 15.97 16.19 -15.32
C GLY A 589 16.80 16.22 -14.04
N ALA A 590 17.53 15.13 -13.74
CA ALA A 590 18.43 15.06 -12.60
C ALA A 590 19.63 16.01 -12.75
N LEU A 591 20.23 16.12 -13.94
CA LEU A 591 21.31 17.09 -14.18
C LEU A 591 20.85 18.54 -13.96
N LYS A 592 19.65 18.90 -14.45
CA LYS A 592 19.07 20.23 -14.20
C LYS A 592 18.88 20.49 -12.70
N LEU A 593 18.41 19.50 -11.95
CA LEU A 593 18.24 19.64 -10.50
C LEU A 593 19.59 19.66 -9.75
N ALA A 594 20.60 18.94 -10.22
CA ALA A 594 21.96 19.05 -9.69
C ALA A 594 22.51 20.47 -9.88
N MET A 595 22.26 21.09 -11.04
CA MET A 595 22.61 22.49 -11.27
C MET A 595 21.87 23.45 -10.34
N VAL A 596 20.61 23.17 -10.00
CA VAL A 596 19.87 23.95 -8.99
C VAL A 596 20.54 23.86 -7.60
N ILE A 597 21.07 22.70 -7.21
CA ILE A 597 21.85 22.59 -5.96
C ILE A 597 23.05 23.53 -6.03
N VAL A 598 23.85 23.45 -7.11
CA VAL A 598 25.04 24.29 -7.31
C VAL A 598 24.69 25.79 -7.28
N GLN A 599 23.63 26.19 -7.99
CA GLN A 599 23.17 27.59 -8.02
C GLN A 599 22.77 28.09 -6.64
N ILE A 600 22.05 27.29 -5.85
CA ILE A 600 21.67 27.65 -4.47
C ILE A 600 22.92 27.77 -3.60
N GLN A 601 23.85 26.81 -3.66
CA GLN A 601 25.09 26.86 -2.88
C GLN A 601 25.94 28.08 -3.24
N PHE A 602 26.01 28.44 -4.52
CA PHE A 602 26.68 29.65 -4.97
C PHE A 602 25.97 30.92 -4.46
N LEU A 603 24.65 30.98 -4.59
CA LEU A 603 23.85 32.13 -4.15
C LEU A 603 24.00 32.40 -2.66
N ILE A 604 23.91 31.36 -1.82
CA ILE A 604 24.10 31.52 -0.38
C ILE A 604 25.55 31.87 -0.03
N ALA A 605 26.54 31.37 -0.78
CA ALA A 605 27.94 31.65 -0.53
C ALA A 605 28.40 33.02 -1.06
N TYR A 606 27.64 33.65 -1.95
CA TYR A 606 28.06 34.82 -2.73
C TYR A 606 28.78 35.92 -1.93
N PRO A 607 28.29 36.36 -0.74
CA PRO A 607 28.96 37.41 0.03
C PRO A 607 30.36 37.03 0.52
N PHE A 608 30.66 35.74 0.65
CA PHE A 608 31.94 35.23 1.14
C PHE A 608 32.89 34.86 0.00
N LEU A 609 32.34 34.50 -1.16
CA LEU A 609 33.12 34.18 -2.36
C LEU A 609 33.85 35.40 -2.92
N GLY A 610 33.26 36.59 -2.82
CA GLY A 610 33.89 37.84 -3.26
C GLY A 610 35.12 38.23 -2.43
N GLU A 611 35.15 37.89 -1.15
CA GLU A 611 36.25 38.22 -0.23
C GLU A 611 37.35 37.15 -0.28
N ASN A 612 36.99 35.88 -0.02
CA ASN A 612 37.95 34.78 0.04
C ASN A 612 37.28 33.45 -0.33
N ALA A 613 37.10 33.19 -1.63
CA ALA A 613 36.45 31.97 -2.13
C ALA A 613 37.11 30.68 -1.64
N ILE A 614 38.45 30.63 -1.61
CA ILE A 614 39.21 29.45 -1.15
C ILE A 614 39.03 29.26 0.37
N GLY A 615 39.07 30.36 1.12
CA GLY A 615 38.79 30.39 2.56
C GLY A 615 37.38 29.87 2.88
N TYR A 616 36.37 30.33 2.15
CA TYR A 616 35.00 29.83 2.28
C TYR A 616 34.92 28.33 2.02
N LEU A 617 35.40 27.85 0.86
CA LEU A 617 35.27 26.44 0.48
C LEU A 617 36.02 25.51 1.45
N SER A 618 37.22 25.90 1.91
CA SER A 618 38.03 25.12 2.83
C SER A 618 37.44 25.02 4.24
N ARG A 619 36.73 26.06 4.71
CA ARG A 619 36.08 26.09 6.03
C ARG A 619 34.67 25.53 6.03
N ALA A 620 33.83 25.94 5.09
CA ALA A 620 32.42 25.50 5.00
C ALA A 620 32.30 23.99 4.75
N PHE A 621 33.28 23.39 4.06
CA PHE A 621 33.35 21.95 3.78
C PHE A 621 34.70 21.37 4.24
N GLU A 622 35.04 21.56 5.53
CA GLU A 622 36.32 21.15 6.11
C GLU A 622 36.45 19.62 6.27
N LEU A 623 36.81 18.91 5.19
CA LEU A 623 36.97 17.45 5.17
C LEU A 623 38.22 16.95 5.91
N SER A 624 39.20 17.82 6.16
CA SER A 624 40.46 17.46 6.83
C SER A 624 40.36 17.47 8.36
N ARG A 625 39.27 18.03 8.92
CA ARG A 625 39.13 18.22 10.37
C ARG A 625 39.23 16.89 11.11
N GLN A 626 40.06 16.89 12.14
CA GLN A 626 40.19 15.77 13.07
C GLN A 626 39.61 16.16 14.41
N PHE A 627 38.62 15.40 14.87
CA PHE A 627 38.04 15.59 16.19
C PHE A 627 38.78 14.76 17.23
N LEU A 628 38.81 15.26 18.47
CA LEU A 628 39.52 14.63 19.56
C LEU A 628 38.88 13.29 19.93
N PHE A 629 39.71 12.29 20.17
CA PHE A 629 39.28 10.94 20.55
C PHE A 629 38.42 10.92 21.83
N LYS A 630 38.57 11.90 22.72
CA LYS A 630 37.73 12.02 23.93
C LYS A 630 36.26 12.36 23.66
N TRP A 631 35.96 12.97 22.50
CA TRP A 631 34.61 13.46 22.18
C TRP A 631 33.82 12.56 21.24
N THR A 632 34.47 11.54 20.65
CA THR A 632 33.82 10.62 19.72
C THR A 632 32.91 9.63 20.45
N VAL A 633 31.71 9.39 19.92
CA VAL A 633 30.77 8.39 20.45
C VAL A 633 30.95 7.02 19.80
N ASN A 634 31.59 6.96 18.64
CA ASN A 634 31.91 5.73 17.92
C ASN A 634 33.42 5.48 17.89
N TRP A 635 33.79 4.21 17.65
CA TRP A 635 35.18 3.73 17.59
C TRP A 635 36.04 3.93 18.86
N ARG A 636 35.48 4.20 20.04
CA ARG A 636 36.27 4.31 21.30
C ARG A 636 36.97 3.00 21.68
N PHE A 637 36.44 1.86 21.26
CA PHE A 637 37.00 0.54 21.55
C PHE A 637 38.27 0.20 20.74
N VAL A 638 38.63 0.98 19.70
CA VAL A 638 39.85 0.71 18.91
C VAL A 638 41.11 1.38 19.49
N GLY A 639 40.96 2.29 20.46
CA GLY A 639 42.06 3.07 21.03
C GLY A 639 42.40 4.34 20.25
N GLU A 640 43.05 5.30 20.91
CA GLU A 640 43.34 6.64 20.36
C GLU A 640 44.34 6.58 19.19
N ASP A 641 45.41 5.79 19.32
CA ASP A 641 46.46 5.67 18.30
C ASP A 641 45.90 5.14 16.98
N VAL A 642 45.05 4.11 17.04
CA VAL A 642 44.40 3.53 15.86
C VAL A 642 43.39 4.52 15.28
N PHE A 643 42.60 5.16 16.13
CA PHE A 643 41.58 6.12 15.71
C PHE A 643 42.16 7.33 14.95
N LEU A 644 43.30 7.85 15.42
CA LEU A 644 43.98 8.97 14.78
C LEU A 644 44.83 8.54 13.57
N SER A 645 45.06 7.25 13.38
CA SER A 645 45.89 6.74 12.29
C SER A 645 45.30 6.99 10.91
N ARG A 646 46.17 7.35 9.96
CA ARG A 646 45.80 7.51 8.54
C ARG A 646 45.27 6.19 7.93
N PRO A 647 45.88 5.02 8.16
CA PRO A 647 45.35 3.75 7.67
C PRO A 647 43.89 3.51 8.07
N PHE A 648 43.54 3.72 9.34
CA PHE A 648 42.16 3.52 9.81
C PHE A 648 41.15 4.43 9.09
N SER A 649 41.50 5.71 8.93
CA SER A 649 40.64 6.66 8.20
C SER A 649 40.42 6.26 6.72
N ILE A 650 41.45 5.76 6.06
CA ILE A 650 41.37 5.28 4.66
C ILE A 650 40.53 4.00 4.60
N THR A 651 40.73 3.06 5.53
CA THR A 651 39.93 1.83 5.60
C THR A 651 38.45 2.13 5.77
N LEU A 652 38.07 3.04 6.68
CA LEU A 652 36.69 3.48 6.84
C LEU A 652 36.11 4.08 5.55
N LEU A 653 36.89 4.93 4.86
CA LEU A 653 36.47 5.54 3.59
C LEU A 653 36.26 4.50 2.48
N VAL A 654 37.18 3.53 2.34
CA VAL A 654 37.06 2.45 1.36
C VAL A 654 35.81 1.62 1.66
N MET A 655 35.60 1.21 2.92
CA MET A 655 34.40 0.47 3.31
C MET A 655 33.11 1.25 3.07
N HIS A 656 33.11 2.55 3.36
CA HIS A 656 31.98 3.44 3.08
C HIS A 656 31.60 3.42 1.60
N VAL A 657 32.58 3.66 0.71
CA VAL A 657 32.36 3.65 -0.74
C VAL A 657 31.93 2.27 -1.22
N SER A 658 32.56 1.20 -0.75
CA SER A 658 32.19 -0.18 -1.13
C SER A 658 30.74 -0.51 -0.76
N VAL A 659 30.29 -0.16 0.45
CA VAL A 659 28.90 -0.41 0.88
C VAL A 659 27.92 0.47 0.11
N LEU A 660 28.25 1.74 -0.16
CA LEU A 660 27.42 2.60 -1.00
C LEU A 660 27.28 2.05 -2.42
N VAL A 661 28.37 1.64 -3.07
CA VAL A 661 28.35 1.03 -4.41
C VAL A 661 27.51 -0.24 -4.41
N TRP A 662 27.63 -1.07 -3.36
CA TRP A 662 26.80 -2.25 -3.20
C TRP A 662 25.31 -1.88 -3.10
N PHE A 663 24.94 -0.87 -2.30
CA PHE A 663 23.57 -0.41 -2.17
C PHE A 663 23.03 0.21 -3.46
N ILE A 664 23.81 1.04 -4.15
CA ILE A 664 23.47 1.62 -5.46
C ILE A 664 23.14 0.49 -6.44
N THR A 665 24.00 -0.53 -6.52
CA THR A 665 23.88 -1.61 -7.50
C THR A 665 22.75 -2.59 -7.14
N ASN A 666 22.64 -2.99 -5.87
CA ASN A 666 21.80 -4.10 -5.44
C ASN A 666 20.46 -3.67 -4.81
N LYS A 667 20.27 -2.37 -4.54
CA LYS A 667 19.04 -1.83 -3.94
C LYS A 667 18.52 -0.64 -4.73
N TRP A 668 19.29 0.44 -4.82
CA TRP A 668 18.76 1.72 -5.27
C TRP A 668 18.55 1.79 -6.78
N LEU A 669 19.36 1.11 -7.61
CA LEU A 669 19.13 1.04 -9.06
C LEU A 669 18.17 -0.08 -9.48
N LYS A 670 17.72 -0.96 -8.59
CA LYS A 670 16.77 -2.04 -8.94
C LYS A 670 15.52 -1.59 -9.71
N PRO A 671 14.92 -0.42 -9.45
CA PRO A 671 13.78 0.07 -10.22
C PRO A 671 14.05 0.17 -11.74
N THR A 672 15.31 0.32 -12.18
CA THR A 672 15.69 0.35 -13.60
C THR A 672 15.60 -1.02 -14.27
N ARG A 673 15.71 -2.11 -13.49
CA ARG A 673 15.86 -3.49 -13.98
C ARG A 673 17.04 -3.69 -14.94
N LYS A 674 18.06 -2.82 -14.89
CA LYS A 674 19.27 -2.91 -15.68
C LYS A 674 20.49 -3.07 -14.78
N PRO A 675 21.53 -3.80 -15.22
CA PRO A 675 22.80 -3.87 -14.49
C PRO A 675 23.48 -2.50 -14.49
N LEU A 676 24.35 -2.25 -13.51
CA LEU A 676 25.09 -0.98 -13.39
C LEU A 676 25.89 -0.65 -14.65
N SER A 677 26.45 -1.66 -15.33
CA SER A 677 27.22 -1.49 -16.57
C SER A 677 26.41 -0.82 -17.69
N ALA A 678 25.12 -1.12 -17.79
CA ALA A 678 24.23 -0.52 -18.79
C ALA A 678 23.83 0.93 -18.45
N ILE A 679 24.02 1.35 -17.20
CA ILE A 679 23.71 2.72 -16.74
C ILE A 679 24.96 3.60 -16.76
N ILE A 680 26.10 3.08 -16.27
CA ILE A 680 27.29 3.89 -16.01
C ILE A 680 27.97 4.37 -17.30
N GLY A 681 28.00 3.55 -18.37
CA GLY A 681 28.61 3.91 -19.64
C GLY A 681 28.01 5.19 -20.26
N PRO A 682 26.69 5.20 -20.53
CA PRO A 682 26.01 6.39 -21.06
C PRO A 682 26.12 7.60 -20.11
N VAL A 683 26.00 7.39 -18.79
CA VAL A 683 26.12 8.48 -17.81
C VAL A 683 27.49 9.15 -17.86
N LEU A 684 28.58 8.38 -17.99
CA LEU A 684 29.94 8.92 -18.14
C LEU A 684 30.14 9.68 -19.46
N GLN A 685 29.37 9.33 -20.50
CA GLN A 685 29.34 10.02 -21.79
C GLN A 685 28.37 11.21 -21.82
N LEU A 686 27.73 11.53 -20.70
CA LEU A 686 26.67 12.54 -20.58
C LEU A 686 25.45 12.26 -21.48
N GLU A 687 25.16 11.00 -21.75
CA GLU A 687 24.02 10.54 -22.53
C GLU A 687 22.93 9.89 -21.63
N PRO A 688 21.63 10.02 -21.98
CA PRO A 688 20.56 9.34 -21.26
C PRO A 688 20.70 7.81 -21.34
N PRO A 689 20.87 7.09 -20.21
CA PRO A 689 20.99 5.63 -20.19
C PRO A 689 19.66 4.89 -20.39
N LEU A 690 18.54 5.61 -20.37
CA LEU A 690 17.18 5.08 -20.47
C LEU A 690 16.42 5.86 -21.53
N SER A 691 15.59 5.15 -22.31
CA SER A 691 14.65 5.80 -23.23
C SER A 691 13.56 6.57 -22.47
N PRO A 692 12.90 7.58 -23.07
CA PRO A 692 11.85 8.35 -22.41
C PRO A 692 10.68 7.50 -21.86
N LEU A 693 10.39 6.37 -22.51
CA LEU A 693 9.36 5.43 -22.07
C LEU A 693 9.82 4.63 -20.84
N GLU A 694 11.07 4.17 -20.83
CA GLU A 694 11.68 3.53 -19.66
C GLU A 694 11.78 4.49 -18.47
N GLU A 695 12.18 5.75 -18.68
CA GLU A 695 12.23 6.76 -17.62
C GLU A 695 10.88 6.93 -16.93
N ARG A 696 9.77 6.99 -17.70
CA ARG A 696 8.41 7.07 -17.13
C ARG A 696 8.04 5.82 -16.32
N GLN A 697 8.41 4.64 -16.81
CA GLN A 697 8.18 3.38 -16.09
C GLN A 697 8.98 3.32 -14.79
N VAL A 698 10.25 3.72 -14.82
CA VAL A 698 11.13 3.76 -13.64
C VAL A 698 10.61 4.76 -12.62
N ALA A 699 10.23 5.97 -13.05
CA ALA A 699 9.66 6.99 -12.17
C ALA A 699 8.38 6.51 -11.48
N SER A 700 7.57 5.67 -12.14
CA SER A 700 6.37 5.08 -11.51
C SER A 700 6.69 4.16 -10.33
N ARG A 701 7.87 3.53 -10.32
CA ARG A 701 8.36 2.61 -9.28
C ARG A 701 9.06 3.33 -8.12
N VAL A 702 9.32 4.63 -8.23
CA VAL A 702 9.84 5.45 -7.12
C VAL A 702 8.68 5.77 -6.17
N THR A 703 8.48 4.88 -5.19
CA THR A 703 7.41 5.00 -4.18
C THR A 703 7.87 5.79 -2.95
N PRO A 704 6.95 6.27 -2.08
CA PRO A 704 7.32 6.94 -0.84
C PRO A 704 8.22 6.08 0.07
N GLU A 705 7.95 4.78 0.14
CA GLU A 705 8.76 3.83 0.90
C GLU A 705 10.18 3.73 0.32
N PHE A 706 10.32 3.71 -1.01
CA PHE A 706 11.62 3.69 -1.67
C PHE A 706 12.43 4.96 -1.37
N VAL A 707 11.82 6.15 -1.52
CA VAL A 707 12.46 7.44 -1.24
C VAL A 707 13.03 7.49 0.19
N THR A 708 12.20 7.18 1.18
CA THR A 708 12.62 7.23 2.59
C THR A 708 13.67 6.17 2.90
N THR A 709 13.52 4.94 2.39
CA THR A 709 14.51 3.88 2.62
C THR A 709 15.87 4.24 2.03
N THR A 710 15.89 4.76 0.81
CA THR A 710 17.13 5.10 0.09
C THR A 710 17.88 6.24 0.78
N ILE A 711 17.21 7.33 1.16
CA ILE A 711 17.85 8.46 1.86
C ILE A 711 18.33 8.04 3.26
N LEU A 712 17.49 7.37 4.05
CA LEU A 712 17.85 7.03 5.42
C LEU A 712 18.93 5.93 5.48
N SER A 713 18.94 4.99 4.53
CA SER A 713 20.02 3.99 4.43
C SER A 713 21.36 4.62 4.05
N ALA A 714 21.39 5.60 3.14
CA ALA A 714 22.60 6.37 2.84
C ALA A 714 23.14 7.10 4.07
N ASN A 715 22.25 7.75 4.84
CA ASN A 715 22.61 8.41 6.09
C ASN A 715 23.22 7.41 7.10
N ALA A 716 22.57 6.26 7.30
CA ALA A 716 23.06 5.23 8.22
C ALA A 716 24.43 4.66 7.80
N ILE A 717 24.65 4.43 6.49
CA ILE A 717 25.94 4.01 5.93
C ILE A 717 27.01 5.08 6.17
N GLY A 718 26.67 6.35 5.96
CA GLY A 718 27.56 7.48 6.24
C GLY A 718 28.00 7.56 7.70
N LEU A 719 27.04 7.46 8.62
CA LEU A 719 27.32 7.52 10.06
C LEU A 719 28.07 6.28 10.56
N LEU A 720 27.77 5.10 10.01
CA LEU A 720 28.47 3.86 10.35
C LEU A 720 29.98 3.99 10.09
N PHE A 721 30.37 4.52 8.93
CA PHE A 721 31.77 4.64 8.53
C PHE A 721 32.39 6.00 8.83
N ALA A 722 31.67 6.90 9.51
CA ALA A 722 32.24 8.15 9.97
C ALA A 722 33.36 7.86 10.98
N ARG A 723 34.54 8.43 10.78
CA ARG A 723 35.64 8.28 11.74
C ARG A 723 35.26 8.81 13.12
N SER A 724 34.56 9.93 13.20
CA SER A 724 34.14 10.50 14.48
C SER A 724 32.69 10.97 14.43
N LEU A 725 31.92 10.56 15.43
CA LEU A 725 30.57 11.02 15.68
C LEU A 725 30.52 11.74 17.03
N HIS A 726 29.78 12.84 17.07
CA HIS A 726 29.48 13.58 18.30
C HIS A 726 28.00 13.42 18.64
N TYR A 727 27.60 13.71 19.87
CA TYR A 727 26.22 13.51 20.33
C TYR A 727 25.16 14.21 19.46
N GLN A 728 25.48 15.35 18.83
CA GLN A 728 24.56 16.06 17.93
C GLN A 728 24.11 15.23 16.71
N PHE A 729 24.94 14.28 16.25
CA PHE A 729 24.61 13.38 15.15
C PHE A 729 23.45 12.44 15.46
N TYR A 730 23.08 12.30 16.74
CA TYR A 730 21.92 11.51 17.13
C TYR A 730 20.62 12.03 16.52
N SER A 731 20.53 13.33 16.21
CA SER A 731 19.39 13.93 15.50
C SER A 731 19.14 13.32 14.11
N TYR A 732 20.18 12.81 13.44
CA TYR A 732 20.08 12.13 12.15
C TYR A 732 19.73 10.64 12.30
N VAL A 733 19.83 10.09 13.51
CA VAL A 733 19.67 8.65 13.77
C VAL A 733 18.37 8.34 14.48
N ALA A 734 17.97 9.15 15.47
CA ALA A 734 16.85 8.88 16.37
C ALA A 734 15.54 8.58 15.62
N TRP A 735 15.23 9.36 14.58
CA TRP A 735 14.07 9.15 13.71
C TRP A 735 14.35 8.30 12.48
N SER A 736 15.60 7.94 12.20
CA SER A 736 15.96 7.07 11.07
C SER A 736 15.89 5.60 11.45
N THR A 737 16.37 5.25 12.64
CA THR A 737 16.48 3.88 13.11
C THR A 737 15.12 3.16 13.24
N PRO A 738 14.06 3.73 13.86
CA PRO A 738 12.76 3.05 13.93
C PRO A 738 12.22 2.70 12.54
N TYR A 739 12.35 3.61 11.57
CA TYR A 739 11.93 3.36 10.19
C TYR A 739 12.71 2.22 9.56
N LEU A 740 14.05 2.26 9.62
CA LEU A 740 14.90 1.26 8.98
C LEU A 740 14.78 -0.13 9.63
N LEU A 741 14.62 -0.19 10.95
CA LEU A 741 14.38 -1.46 11.65
C LEU A 741 13.00 -2.04 11.30
N TRP A 742 11.96 -1.23 11.20
CA TRP A 742 10.67 -1.69 10.68
C TRP A 742 10.79 -2.12 9.20
N ARG A 743 11.46 -1.31 8.38
CA ARG A 743 11.63 -1.52 6.95
C ARG A 743 12.57 -2.69 6.63
N SER A 744 13.32 -3.22 7.57
CA SER A 744 14.05 -4.49 7.36
C SER A 744 13.16 -5.72 7.54
N GLY A 745 12.02 -5.59 8.23
CA GLY A 745 11.06 -6.68 8.46
C GLY A 745 11.36 -7.54 9.68
N ILE A 746 12.30 -7.15 10.55
CA ILE A 746 12.59 -7.86 11.80
C ILE A 746 11.40 -7.80 12.77
N ASN A 747 11.32 -8.74 13.72
CA ASN A 747 10.24 -8.77 14.71
C ASN A 747 10.23 -7.48 15.59
N PRO A 748 9.05 -6.91 15.93
CA PRO A 748 8.94 -5.72 16.78
C PRO A 748 9.75 -5.76 18.07
N VAL A 749 9.89 -6.92 18.73
CA VAL A 749 10.69 -7.05 19.96
C VAL A 749 12.15 -6.66 19.71
N PHE A 750 12.74 -7.12 18.61
CA PHE A 750 14.09 -6.75 18.24
C PHE A 750 14.19 -5.29 17.77
N GLN A 751 13.13 -4.75 17.15
CA GLN A 751 13.08 -3.32 16.79
C GLN A 751 13.21 -2.44 18.04
N TYR A 752 12.41 -2.72 19.06
CA TYR A 752 12.43 -2.00 20.34
C TYR A 752 13.73 -2.22 21.10
N GLY A 753 14.25 -3.45 21.12
CA GLY A 753 15.52 -3.77 21.78
C GLY A 753 16.71 -3.03 21.18
N LEU A 754 16.86 -3.04 19.84
CA LEU A 754 17.93 -2.33 19.15
C LEU A 754 17.79 -0.81 19.29
N TRP A 755 16.57 -0.28 19.24
CA TRP A 755 16.32 1.14 19.48
C TRP A 755 16.70 1.54 20.91
N ALA A 756 16.33 0.75 21.92
CA ALA A 756 16.65 1.02 23.32
C ALA A 756 18.16 0.96 23.61
N LEU A 757 18.87 -0.03 23.04
CA LEU A 757 20.32 -0.11 23.10
C LEU A 757 20.97 1.12 22.49
N GLN A 758 20.43 1.62 21.38
CA GLN A 758 20.93 2.82 20.75
C GLN A 758 20.64 4.07 21.60
N GLU A 759 19.43 4.27 22.09
CA GLU A 759 19.11 5.39 22.99
C GLU A 759 20.03 5.36 24.23
N TRP A 760 20.24 4.20 24.85
CA TRP A 760 21.18 4.07 25.97
C TRP A 760 22.60 4.48 25.59
N ALA A 761 23.15 3.91 24.51
CA ALA A 761 24.55 4.12 24.12
C ALA A 761 24.87 5.59 23.83
N TRP A 762 23.92 6.31 23.22
CA TRP A 762 24.04 7.75 22.93
C TRP A 762 23.77 8.64 24.15
N ASN A 763 23.26 8.11 25.26
CA ASN A 763 23.09 8.85 26.52
C ASN A 763 24.29 8.73 27.46
N VAL A 764 25.16 7.73 27.30
CA VAL A 764 26.41 7.58 28.08
C VAL A 764 27.37 8.71 27.74
N TYR A 765 27.75 9.54 28.74
CA TYR A 765 28.68 10.66 28.57
C TYR A 765 29.71 10.70 29.73
N PRO A 766 31.02 10.79 29.45
CA PRO A 766 31.65 10.58 28.14
C PRO A 766 31.46 9.14 27.66
N SER A 767 31.65 8.91 26.35
CA SER A 767 31.46 7.58 25.75
C SER A 767 32.52 6.59 26.26
N THR A 768 32.12 5.35 26.48
CA THR A 768 32.98 4.24 26.89
C THR A 768 33.24 3.30 25.70
N PRO A 769 34.25 2.40 25.77
CA PRO A 769 34.41 1.36 24.76
C PRO A 769 33.14 0.55 24.54
N ILE A 770 32.40 0.21 25.61
CA ILE A 770 31.15 -0.57 25.53
C ILE A 770 30.04 0.23 24.82
N SER A 771 29.76 1.46 25.27
CA SER A 771 28.70 2.27 24.65
C SER A 771 29.03 2.56 23.19
N SER A 772 30.30 2.82 22.89
CA SER A 772 30.78 3.01 21.52
C SER A 772 30.65 1.76 20.65
N SER A 773 30.93 0.57 21.19
CA SER A 773 30.72 -0.69 20.46
C SER A 773 29.24 -0.89 20.13
N VAL A 774 28.34 -0.54 21.05
CA VAL A 774 26.89 -0.62 20.82
C VAL A 774 26.44 0.36 19.74
N VAL A 775 26.95 1.60 19.70
CA VAL A 775 26.64 2.56 18.61
C VAL A 775 27.00 1.95 17.25
N VAL A 776 28.22 1.43 17.11
CA VAL A 776 28.68 0.83 15.85
C VAL A 776 27.89 -0.44 15.52
N ALA A 777 27.61 -1.30 16.52
CA ALA A 777 26.88 -2.54 16.33
C ALA A 777 25.43 -2.31 15.87
N VAL A 778 24.71 -1.34 16.46
CA VAL A 778 23.32 -1.06 16.05
C VAL A 778 23.26 -0.44 14.65
N LEU A 779 24.18 0.48 14.31
CA LEU A 779 24.29 1.01 12.94
C LEU A 779 24.63 -0.10 11.93
N SER A 780 25.59 -0.96 12.27
CA SER A 780 25.98 -2.11 11.44
C SER A 780 24.80 -3.07 11.22
N ALA A 781 24.10 -3.43 12.30
CA ALA A 781 22.92 -4.29 12.24
C ALA A 781 21.82 -3.65 11.39
N THR A 782 21.56 -2.35 11.55
CA THR A 782 20.54 -1.64 10.76
C THR A 782 20.87 -1.67 9.26
N VAL A 783 22.12 -1.39 8.88
CA VAL A 783 22.57 -1.45 7.49
C VAL A 783 22.51 -2.88 6.94
N ALA A 784 22.99 -3.87 7.70
CA ALA A 784 23.01 -5.27 7.30
C ALA A 784 21.59 -5.84 7.12
N LEU A 785 20.65 -5.51 8.02
CA LEU A 785 19.27 -5.97 7.95
C LEU A 785 18.53 -5.39 6.74
N ILE A 786 18.76 -4.12 6.40
CA ILE A 786 18.23 -3.53 5.16
C ILE A 786 18.88 -4.18 3.92
N ALA A 787 20.19 -4.44 3.97
CA ALA A 787 20.91 -5.14 2.91
C ALA A 787 20.34 -6.56 2.68
N ALA A 788 20.05 -7.31 3.75
CA ALA A 788 19.54 -8.67 3.67
C ALA A 788 18.09 -8.77 3.16
N ARG A 789 17.28 -7.71 3.27
CA ARG A 789 15.87 -7.77 2.86
C ARG A 789 15.71 -7.98 1.35
N ASN A 790 15.16 -9.12 0.94
CA ASN A 790 14.79 -9.35 -0.45
C ASN A 790 13.59 -8.47 -0.84
N GLU A 791 13.75 -7.65 -1.86
CA GLU A 791 12.71 -6.76 -2.38
C GLU A 791 11.85 -7.43 -3.47
N ASN A 792 12.06 -8.73 -3.72
CA ASN A 792 11.41 -9.51 -4.79
C ASN A 792 9.94 -9.90 -4.48
N GLY A 793 9.25 -9.17 -3.61
CA GLY A 793 7.84 -9.42 -3.29
C GLY A 793 6.83 -8.85 -4.28
N ALA A 794 7.28 -8.29 -5.41
CA ALA A 794 6.43 -7.70 -6.43
C ALA A 794 7.04 -7.82 -7.83
N GLU A 795 7.17 -9.03 -8.38
CA GLU A 795 7.32 -9.21 -9.83
C GLU A 795 6.44 -10.36 -10.35
N PRO A 796 5.62 -10.12 -11.39
CA PRO A 796 5.24 -11.16 -12.33
C PRO A 796 6.48 -11.51 -13.16
N SER A 797 6.84 -12.79 -13.19
CA SER A 797 7.84 -13.35 -14.08
C SER A 797 7.51 -12.99 -15.53
N ALA A 798 8.44 -12.36 -16.24
CA ALA A 798 8.41 -12.27 -17.69
C ALA A 798 8.46 -13.69 -18.28
N PRO A 799 7.80 -13.96 -19.43
CA PRO A 799 7.94 -15.25 -20.09
C PRO A 799 9.37 -15.39 -20.60
N ASP A 800 10.04 -16.48 -20.22
CA ASP A 800 11.27 -16.92 -20.86
C ASP A 800 11.00 -17.09 -22.35
N SER A 801 11.62 -16.25 -23.18
CA SER A 801 11.70 -16.47 -24.61
C SER A 801 12.67 -17.62 -24.84
N GLY A 802 12.16 -18.85 -24.74
CA GLY A 802 12.84 -20.03 -25.21
C GLY A 802 12.99 -19.98 -26.73
N GLU A 803 14.10 -19.41 -27.20
CA GLU A 803 14.58 -19.64 -28.57
C GLU A 803 14.85 -21.14 -28.73
N SER A 804 13.97 -21.83 -29.45
CA SER A 804 14.26 -23.16 -29.96
C SER A 804 15.32 -23.06 -31.05
N LYS A 805 16.58 -23.26 -30.68
CA LYS A 805 17.59 -23.73 -31.63
C LYS A 805 17.25 -25.15 -32.04
N ASN A 806 16.64 -25.35 -33.22
CA ASN A 806 16.89 -26.46 -34.14
C ASN A 806 15.89 -26.50 -35.30
N ALA A 807 16.34 -26.08 -36.50
CA ALA A 807 16.04 -26.68 -37.81
C ALA A 807 16.86 -25.91 -38.87
N GLN A 808 18.08 -26.36 -39.19
CA GLN A 808 18.43 -26.95 -40.49
C GLN A 808 17.84 -26.22 -41.70
N LYS A 809 18.64 -25.38 -42.39
CA LYS A 809 19.35 -25.74 -43.64
C LYS A 809 18.45 -26.40 -44.70
N ARG A 810 18.00 -25.64 -45.71
CA ARG A 810 18.56 -25.65 -47.10
C ARG A 810 17.70 -24.81 -48.08
N PRO A 811 18.26 -24.45 -49.25
CA PRO A 811 17.92 -23.24 -50.01
C PRO A 811 17.00 -23.49 -51.20
N HIS A 812 16.23 -22.47 -51.60
CA HIS A 812 16.33 -21.77 -52.89
C HIS A 812 15.36 -20.60 -52.92
#